data_AF-A0A6F9AGY8-F1
#
_entry.id   AF-A0A6F9AGY8-F1
#
_cell.length_a   1.000
_cell.length_b   1.000
_cell.length_c   1.000
_cell.angle_alpha   90.00
_cell.angle_beta   90.00
_cell.angle_gamma   90.00
#
_symmetry.space_group_name_H-M   'P 1'
#
loop_
_entity.id
_entity.type
_entity.pdbx_description
1 polymer ?
#
loop_
_entity_poly.entity_id
_entity_poly.type
_entity_poly.pdbx_seq_one_letter_code
_entity_poly.pdbx_strand_id
1 'polypeptide(L)'
;MIMDLQVMLDDEQDQMLSARAAAPRTTDDYDYSNYHTIADFSTGGTNKPGIWLDTGIHSREWVTQASGTWFAKKIVTDYGRDATLTAILDKMDIFLEINRMWRKTRKPNPGSSCVGTDPNRNWDAGFGEPGSSGSPCSETYRGPEAHSESEVKSIVDFVKSHGNLKAFVSIHSYSQMLLYPYGYTKTPCKDQSELHDLAMKAITDLASLYGTSYRYGSIINTIYQASGTTVDWTYNQGIKYSYTFELRDTGRYGFILPANQILPTCQGDLAGSDGHHGAHQGQHQLEGHQVLRITGKDTFQHSLLKEMAEMEHLQLDVWMEPTDLSTPVDIRVPFTSLQTVKAFLETEDIPYSVMIKDLQVMLDKEKEQRLIAARAAEPRTTDDYNYSNYHSGDESYEGRPLNVLKFSTGGTNRRGIWINTGIHSREWITQASGTWFAKKIVTDYGRDATLTAILDNMDIFLEIVTNPDGYYYTHNTNRMWRKSRKPNPGSSCDGTDLNRNWDAGFGTAGSSSNPCDQTYRGPKAHSESEVKSIVDFVKSHGNLKAFIDIHSYSQRIMYPYGYTATPCKDQRELHDLARKAITDLATLYGTSYRYGSVMTTIYRASGITIDWSYNQGIKYSYTFELRDTGRYGFILPANQILPTAKEAWLALMAIMEHTKDNTN
;
A
#
# COMPACT_ATOMS: atom_id res chain seq x y z
N MET A 1 3.50 -21.80 -3.88
CA MET A 1 4.36 -20.82 -3.19
C MET A 1 5.85 -21.11 -3.35
N ILE A 2 6.40 -22.23 -2.83
CA ILE A 2 7.81 -22.63 -3.09
C ILE A 2 8.01 -23.06 -4.56
N MET A 3 7.03 -23.78 -5.15
CA MET A 3 7.07 -24.15 -6.58
C MET A 3 6.91 -22.95 -7.52
N ASP A 4 6.06 -21.98 -7.20
CA ASP A 4 5.85 -20.80 -8.08
C ASP A 4 7.03 -19.82 -8.06
N LEU A 5 7.76 -19.72 -6.94
CA LEU A 5 9.00 -18.95 -6.89
C LEU A 5 10.15 -19.67 -7.60
N GLN A 6 10.21 -21.00 -7.49
CA GLN A 6 11.19 -21.81 -8.22
C GLN A 6 10.94 -21.69 -9.73
N VAL A 7 9.68 -21.73 -10.18
CA VAL A 7 9.31 -21.53 -11.59
C VAL A 7 9.62 -20.12 -12.09
N MET A 8 9.40 -19.06 -11.30
CA MET A 8 9.86 -17.71 -11.69
C MET A 8 11.38 -17.62 -11.80
N LEU A 9 12.12 -18.18 -10.84
CA LEU A 9 13.58 -18.15 -10.84
C LEU A 9 14.14 -18.99 -11.99
N ASP A 10 13.54 -20.15 -12.29
CA ASP A 10 13.94 -21.04 -13.37
C ASP A 10 13.62 -20.39 -14.75
N ASP A 11 12.43 -19.80 -14.95
CA ASP A 11 12.07 -19.06 -16.18
C ASP A 11 12.94 -17.80 -16.39
N GLU A 12 13.28 -17.08 -15.31
CA GLU A 12 14.14 -15.88 -15.38
C GLU A 12 15.62 -16.25 -15.59
N GLN A 13 16.09 -17.36 -15.01
CA GLN A 13 17.42 -17.91 -15.23
C GLN A 13 17.57 -18.43 -16.68
N ASP A 14 16.54 -19.06 -17.24
CA ASP A 14 16.50 -19.48 -18.65
C ASP A 14 16.48 -18.27 -19.61
N GLN A 15 15.80 -17.17 -19.26
CA GLN A 15 15.86 -15.93 -20.03
C GLN A 15 17.25 -15.28 -19.99
N MET A 16 17.98 -15.34 -18.87
CA MET A 16 19.37 -14.84 -18.79
C MET A 16 20.35 -15.69 -19.60
N LEU A 17 20.17 -17.02 -19.63
CA LEU A 17 20.95 -17.92 -20.48
C LEU A 17 20.73 -17.62 -21.97
N SER A 18 19.52 -17.21 -22.35
CA SER A 18 19.20 -16.80 -23.73
C SER A 18 19.76 -15.42 -24.13
N ALA A 19 19.97 -14.51 -23.17
CA ALA A 19 20.52 -13.16 -23.41
C ALA A 19 22.04 -13.15 -23.70
N ARG A 20 22.71 -14.31 -23.60
CA ARG A 20 24.14 -14.51 -23.89
C ARG A 20 24.47 -14.58 -25.39
N ALA A 21 23.49 -14.49 -26.28
CA ALA A 21 23.66 -14.67 -27.73
C ALA A 21 24.28 -13.48 -28.49
N ALA A 22 24.82 -12.45 -27.82
CA ALA A 22 25.32 -11.24 -28.48
C ALA A 22 26.72 -10.79 -28.02
N ALA A 23 27.71 -11.69 -28.01
CA ALA A 23 29.13 -11.36 -28.28
C ALA A 23 29.96 -12.66 -28.42
N PRO A 24 30.89 -12.78 -29.38
CA PRO A 24 31.51 -14.05 -29.70
C PRO A 24 32.75 -14.32 -28.83
N ARG A 25 32.71 -15.39 -28.01
CA ARG A 25 33.86 -16.29 -27.75
C ARG A 25 33.34 -17.72 -27.57
N THR A 26 34.10 -18.63 -28.15
CA THR A 26 33.78 -20.03 -28.48
C THR A 26 33.31 -20.89 -27.31
N THR A 27 32.39 -21.79 -27.61
CA THR A 27 31.57 -22.61 -26.70
C THR A 27 32.23 -23.86 -26.11
N ASP A 28 33.54 -24.05 -26.23
CA ASP A 28 34.14 -25.39 -26.06
C ASP A 28 35.09 -25.56 -24.86
N ASP A 29 34.95 -24.77 -23.78
CA ASP A 29 35.80 -24.97 -22.58
C ASP A 29 35.11 -24.78 -21.21
N TYR A 30 33.77 -24.82 -21.15
CA TYR A 30 33.07 -24.82 -19.86
C TYR A 30 32.52 -26.19 -19.52
N ASP A 31 33.24 -26.88 -18.62
CA ASP A 31 32.77 -28.06 -17.90
C ASP A 31 31.61 -27.66 -16.97
N TYR A 32 30.38 -28.01 -17.39
CA TYR A 32 29.13 -27.79 -16.66
C TYR A 32 28.96 -28.68 -15.41
N SER A 33 30.00 -29.40 -14.96
CA SER A 33 29.96 -30.20 -13.73
C SER A 33 30.27 -29.42 -12.45
N ASN A 34 30.63 -28.13 -12.52
CA ASN A 34 30.91 -27.27 -11.37
C ASN A 34 29.76 -26.27 -11.09
N TYR A 35 29.06 -26.46 -9.97
CA TYR A 35 27.85 -25.73 -9.53
C TYR A 35 28.06 -24.27 -9.08
N HIS A 36 28.90 -23.46 -9.74
CA HIS A 36 29.18 -22.07 -9.36
C HIS A 36 29.12 -21.11 -10.55
N THR A 37 28.02 -20.35 -10.68
CA THR A 37 27.90 -19.28 -11.68
C THR A 37 28.18 -17.93 -11.02
N ILE A 38 29.42 -17.47 -11.18
CA ILE A 38 29.80 -16.07 -10.94
C ILE A 38 29.42 -15.27 -12.20
N ALA A 39 28.60 -14.24 -12.03
CA ALA A 39 28.34 -13.26 -13.08
C ALA A 39 29.46 -12.20 -13.09
N ASP A 40 30.14 -12.08 -14.23
CA ASP A 40 31.22 -11.13 -14.45
C ASP A 40 30.72 -9.98 -15.35
N PHE A 41 30.77 -8.75 -14.82
CA PHE A 41 30.36 -7.53 -15.51
C PHE A 41 31.55 -6.64 -15.89
N SER A 42 32.64 -7.23 -16.41
CA SER A 42 33.76 -6.47 -16.95
C SER A 42 33.48 -5.81 -18.31
N THR A 43 33.81 -4.52 -18.42
CA THR A 43 33.69 -3.73 -19.67
C THR A 43 34.98 -3.68 -20.50
N GLY A 44 35.97 -4.52 -20.16
CA GLY A 44 37.29 -4.55 -20.80
C GLY A 44 38.33 -3.62 -20.15
N GLY A 45 39.61 -3.88 -20.41
CA GLY A 45 40.76 -3.26 -19.72
C GLY A 45 41.51 -4.27 -18.83
N THR A 46 42.82 -4.12 -18.65
CA THR A 46 43.62 -5.05 -17.84
C THR A 46 43.73 -4.57 -16.40
N ASN A 47 43.44 -5.43 -15.43
CA ASN A 47 43.64 -5.20 -14.00
C ASN A 47 42.86 -4.01 -13.41
N LYS A 48 41.59 -3.82 -13.83
CA LYS A 48 40.70 -2.88 -13.15
C LYS A 48 40.47 -3.32 -11.70
N PRO A 49 40.28 -2.38 -10.76
CA PRO A 49 39.86 -2.73 -9.41
C PRO A 49 38.46 -3.36 -9.42
N GLY A 50 38.24 -4.41 -8.63
CA GLY A 50 36.95 -5.11 -8.60
C GLY A 50 36.11 -4.87 -7.35
N ILE A 51 34.79 -5.04 -7.49
CA ILE A 51 33.79 -5.12 -6.41
C ILE A 51 33.19 -6.51 -6.45
N TRP A 52 33.18 -7.20 -5.31
CA TRP A 52 32.48 -8.48 -5.17
C TRP A 52 31.17 -8.31 -4.41
N LEU A 53 30.09 -8.83 -4.97
CA LEU A 53 28.77 -8.93 -4.35
C LEU A 53 28.43 -10.40 -4.10
N ASP A 54 28.36 -10.78 -2.84
CA ASP A 54 28.01 -12.14 -2.41
C ASP A 54 26.56 -12.18 -1.97
N THR A 55 25.70 -12.87 -2.73
CA THR A 55 24.30 -13.07 -2.36
C THR A 55 23.98 -14.52 -1.96
N GLY A 56 24.97 -15.42 -2.07
CA GLY A 56 24.79 -16.87 -2.10
C GLY A 56 25.03 -17.59 -0.80
N ILE A 57 25.63 -16.94 0.19
CA ILE A 57 26.20 -17.62 1.35
C ILE A 57 25.18 -18.31 2.28
N HIS A 58 23.88 -17.99 2.18
CA HIS A 58 22.83 -18.67 2.95
C HIS A 58 21.57 -19.00 2.11
N SER A 59 21.29 -20.27 1.81
CA SER A 59 20.23 -20.68 0.85
C SER A 59 18.79 -20.51 1.34
N ARG A 60 18.63 -20.27 2.64
CA ARG A 60 17.32 -20.02 3.25
C ARG A 60 16.90 -18.56 3.06
N GLU A 61 17.83 -17.70 2.66
CA GLU A 61 17.64 -16.27 2.42
C GLU A 61 17.25 -16.06 0.96
N TRP A 62 15.98 -16.34 0.64
CA TRP A 62 15.52 -16.36 -0.76
C TRP A 62 15.56 -14.97 -1.41
N VAL A 63 15.41 -13.92 -0.60
CA VAL A 63 15.48 -12.54 -1.08
C VAL A 63 16.89 -12.13 -1.50
N THR A 64 17.96 -12.67 -0.92
CA THR A 64 19.33 -12.24 -1.26
C THR A 64 19.66 -12.65 -2.69
N GLN A 65 19.28 -13.87 -3.07
CA GLN A 65 19.39 -14.40 -4.44
C GLN A 65 18.52 -13.63 -5.43
N ALA A 66 17.29 -13.30 -5.05
CA ALA A 66 16.40 -12.48 -5.86
C ALA A 66 16.97 -11.07 -6.06
N SER A 67 17.55 -10.48 -5.01
CA SER A 67 18.29 -9.22 -5.10
C SER A 67 19.46 -9.37 -6.07
N GLY A 68 20.31 -10.40 -5.94
CA GLY A 68 21.42 -10.66 -6.87
C GLY A 68 20.96 -10.74 -8.33
N THR A 69 19.92 -11.52 -8.61
CA THR A 69 19.36 -11.64 -9.97
C THR A 69 18.85 -10.29 -10.49
N TRP A 70 18.18 -9.52 -9.64
CA TRP A 70 17.72 -8.18 -9.97
C TRP A 70 18.88 -7.21 -10.24
N PHE A 71 19.94 -7.24 -9.43
CA PHE A 71 21.18 -6.48 -9.62
C PHE A 71 21.81 -6.78 -10.98
N ALA A 72 21.96 -8.06 -11.31
CA ALA A 72 22.50 -8.51 -12.59
C ALA A 72 21.69 -7.94 -13.77
N LYS A 73 20.36 -8.05 -13.71
CA LYS A 73 19.46 -7.53 -14.74
C LYS A 73 19.57 -6.01 -14.87
N LYS A 74 19.65 -5.29 -13.75
CA LYS A 74 19.76 -3.83 -13.75
C LYS A 74 21.09 -3.37 -14.34
N ILE A 75 22.21 -4.01 -13.96
CA ILE A 75 23.53 -3.73 -14.55
C ILE A 75 23.49 -3.89 -16.07
N VAL A 76 22.93 -5.00 -16.58
CA VAL A 76 22.84 -5.26 -18.02
C VAL A 76 21.93 -4.26 -18.74
N THR A 77 20.81 -3.90 -18.12
CA THR A 77 19.79 -3.04 -18.75
C THR A 77 20.19 -1.56 -18.79
N ASP A 78 20.91 -1.11 -17.76
CA ASP A 78 21.18 0.31 -17.53
C ASP A 78 22.61 0.71 -17.92
N TYR A 79 23.52 -0.24 -18.16
CA TYR A 79 24.85 0.07 -18.69
C TYR A 79 24.77 0.83 -20.03
N GLY A 80 25.44 1.96 -20.12
CA GLY A 80 25.38 2.89 -21.27
C GLY A 80 24.15 3.81 -21.28
N ARG A 81 23.21 3.65 -20.33
CA ARG A 81 22.03 4.51 -20.15
C ARG A 81 22.08 5.31 -18.86
N ASP A 82 22.55 4.69 -17.78
CA ASP A 82 22.79 5.36 -16.51
C ASP A 82 24.24 5.84 -16.42
N ALA A 83 24.41 7.15 -16.25
CA ALA A 83 25.73 7.79 -16.25
C ALA A 83 26.59 7.37 -15.06
N THR A 84 25.99 7.09 -13.90
CA THR A 84 26.76 6.74 -12.71
C THR A 84 27.20 5.28 -12.75
N LEU A 85 26.30 4.36 -13.10
CA LEU A 85 26.62 2.95 -13.31
C LEU A 85 27.66 2.78 -14.41
N THR A 86 27.53 3.53 -15.51
CA THR A 86 28.54 3.52 -16.59
C THR A 86 29.88 4.00 -16.07
N ALA A 87 29.93 5.10 -15.31
CA ALA A 87 31.17 5.60 -14.72
C ALA A 87 31.80 4.65 -13.70
N ILE A 88 31.00 3.85 -12.99
CA ILE A 88 31.48 2.79 -12.09
C ILE A 88 32.11 1.66 -12.92
N LEU A 89 31.39 1.11 -13.91
CA LEU A 89 31.85 -0.01 -14.73
C LEU A 89 33.01 0.34 -15.67
N ASP A 90 33.17 1.62 -16.02
CA ASP A 90 34.35 2.10 -16.74
C ASP A 90 35.62 2.05 -15.88
N LYS A 91 35.47 2.16 -14.55
CA LYS A 91 36.59 2.24 -13.59
C LYS A 91 36.80 0.97 -12.79
N MET A 92 35.77 0.15 -12.62
CA MET A 92 35.76 -1.03 -11.75
C MET A 92 35.04 -2.20 -12.41
N ASP A 93 35.48 -3.42 -12.11
CA ASP A 93 34.76 -4.64 -12.45
C ASP A 93 33.77 -4.99 -11.33
N ILE A 94 32.61 -5.55 -11.67
CA ILE A 94 31.65 -6.07 -10.69
C ILE A 94 31.52 -7.59 -10.89
N PHE A 95 31.78 -8.32 -9.82
CA PHE A 95 31.60 -9.77 -9.73
C PHE A 95 30.45 -10.06 -8.78
N LEU A 96 29.51 -10.90 -9.23
CA LEU A 96 28.30 -11.19 -8.48
C LEU A 96 28.09 -12.71 -8.38
N GLU A 97 28.07 -13.24 -7.16
CA GLU A 97 27.72 -14.63 -6.90
C GLU A 97 26.20 -14.76 -6.76
N ILE A 98 25.58 -15.50 -7.69
CA ILE A 98 24.11 -15.67 -7.79
C ILE A 98 23.64 -17.10 -7.54
N ASN A 99 24.50 -18.02 -7.07
CA ASN A 99 24.09 -19.39 -6.78
C ASN A 99 23.85 -19.66 -5.30
N ARG A 100 22.90 -20.58 -5.08
CA ARG A 100 22.32 -20.93 -3.79
C ARG A 100 23.22 -21.88 -2.99
N MET A 101 23.97 -21.39 -1.99
CA MET A 101 24.69 -22.24 -1.02
C MET A 101 23.81 -22.59 0.17
N TRP A 102 23.76 -23.83 0.64
CA TRP A 102 22.86 -24.20 1.75
C TRP A 102 23.25 -23.56 3.08
N ARG A 103 22.27 -23.28 3.99
CA ARG A 103 22.60 -22.78 5.35
C ARG A 103 23.73 -23.59 5.99
N LYS A 104 23.66 -24.90 5.81
CA LYS A 104 24.83 -25.76 5.86
C LYS A 104 25.04 -26.35 4.48
N THR A 105 26.26 -26.47 4.00
CA THR A 105 26.58 -27.21 2.77
C THR A 105 25.97 -28.61 2.77
N ARG A 106 25.92 -29.30 1.63
CA ARG A 106 25.30 -30.65 1.57
C ARG A 106 26.29 -31.79 1.80
N LYS A 107 27.52 -31.47 2.21
CA LYS A 107 28.60 -32.44 2.42
C LYS A 107 28.33 -33.29 3.68
N PRO A 108 28.30 -34.64 3.58
CA PRO A 108 28.18 -35.50 4.75
C PRO A 108 29.40 -35.35 5.67
N ASN A 109 29.16 -35.33 6.99
CA ASN A 109 30.23 -35.27 7.98
C ASN A 109 30.62 -36.69 8.44
N PRO A 110 31.88 -37.15 8.21
CA PRO A 110 32.31 -38.47 8.63
C PRO A 110 32.08 -38.71 10.13
N GLY A 111 31.44 -39.84 10.48
CA GLY A 111 31.16 -40.19 11.87
C GLY A 111 29.98 -39.44 12.53
N SER A 112 29.21 -38.66 11.77
CA SER A 112 28.01 -37.97 12.26
C SER A 112 26.80 -38.23 11.36
N SER A 113 25.61 -38.30 11.95
CA SER A 113 24.33 -38.36 11.21
C SER A 113 23.90 -37.00 10.66
N CYS A 114 24.59 -35.92 11.05
CA CYS A 114 24.27 -34.54 10.66
C CYS A 114 25.10 -34.11 9.45
N VAL A 115 24.43 -33.54 8.44
CA VAL A 115 25.03 -33.15 7.16
C VAL A 115 25.32 -31.65 7.15
N GLY A 116 26.47 -31.29 6.57
CA GLY A 116 26.79 -29.94 6.16
C GLY A 116 27.56 -29.08 7.14
N THR A 117 28.14 -28.00 6.59
CA THR A 117 28.93 -26.97 7.27
C THR A 117 28.32 -25.59 7.03
N ASP A 118 28.21 -24.73 8.04
CA ASP A 118 27.82 -23.31 7.88
C ASP A 118 28.92 -22.56 7.10
N PRO A 119 28.70 -22.18 5.84
CA PRO A 119 29.73 -21.57 5.01
C PRO A 119 30.14 -20.18 5.53
N ASN A 120 29.29 -19.48 6.29
CA ASN A 120 29.63 -18.21 6.92
C ASN A 120 30.33 -18.38 8.29
N ARG A 121 30.76 -19.61 8.61
CA ARG A 121 31.65 -19.94 9.74
C ARG A 121 32.93 -20.64 9.30
N ASN A 122 33.08 -20.94 8.01
CA ASN A 122 34.16 -21.75 7.46
C ASN A 122 35.39 -20.94 7.03
N TRP A 123 35.52 -19.68 7.43
CA TRP A 123 36.62 -18.81 7.03
C TRP A 123 37.73 -18.74 8.10
N ASP A 124 38.98 -18.48 7.69
CA ASP A 124 40.12 -18.52 8.61
C ASP A 124 40.13 -17.39 9.68
N ALA A 125 39.35 -16.32 9.49
CA ALA A 125 39.30 -15.17 10.40
C ALA A 125 38.64 -15.53 11.76
N GLY A 126 39.47 -15.76 12.77
CA GLY A 126 39.01 -16.20 14.09
C GLY A 126 38.42 -17.61 14.08
N PHE A 127 38.83 -18.48 13.14
CA PHE A 127 38.26 -19.82 13.01
C PHE A 127 38.30 -20.61 14.33
N GLY A 128 37.14 -21.06 14.79
CA GLY A 128 37.00 -21.83 16.02
C GLY A 128 36.85 -21.05 17.31
N GLU A 129 36.90 -19.71 17.25
CA GLU A 129 36.55 -18.81 18.36
C GLU A 129 35.04 -18.88 18.70
N PRO A 130 34.60 -18.27 19.82
CA PRO A 130 33.18 -18.21 20.15
C PRO A 130 32.35 -17.54 19.04
N GLY A 131 31.12 -18.02 18.85
CA GLY A 131 30.25 -17.62 17.73
C GLY A 131 30.17 -18.66 16.60
N SER A 132 30.98 -19.72 16.69
CA SER A 132 30.93 -20.92 15.83
C SER A 132 30.93 -22.21 16.66
N SER A 133 30.44 -23.31 16.10
CA SER A 133 30.39 -24.61 16.77
C SER A 133 31.31 -25.63 16.11
N GLY A 134 31.93 -26.50 16.92
CA GLY A 134 32.66 -27.68 16.45
C GLY A 134 31.79 -28.93 16.32
N SER A 135 30.50 -28.87 16.67
CA SER A 135 29.57 -30.00 16.57
C SER A 135 28.90 -30.03 15.20
N PRO A 136 29.01 -31.11 14.41
CA PRO A 136 28.37 -31.24 13.09
C PRO A 136 26.84 -31.01 13.10
N CYS A 137 26.19 -31.26 14.23
CA CYS A 137 24.74 -31.08 14.37
C CYS A 137 24.33 -29.64 14.69
N SER A 138 25.27 -28.75 15.02
CA SER A 138 24.96 -27.36 15.34
C SER A 138 24.73 -26.52 14.09
N GLU A 139 23.74 -25.62 14.11
CA GLU A 139 23.43 -24.70 13.01
C GLU A 139 24.54 -23.70 12.67
N THR A 140 25.57 -23.59 13.50
CA THR A 140 26.76 -22.76 13.28
C THR A 140 28.02 -23.63 13.18
N TYR A 141 27.87 -24.89 12.76
CA TYR A 141 29.00 -25.80 12.60
C TYR A 141 29.99 -25.27 11.56
N ARG A 142 31.22 -24.98 11.98
CA ARG A 142 32.25 -24.34 11.15
C ARG A 142 32.97 -25.26 10.17
N GLY A 143 32.72 -26.56 10.22
CA GLY A 143 33.49 -27.56 9.48
C GLY A 143 34.73 -28.02 10.26
N PRO A 144 35.46 -29.02 9.71
CA PRO A 144 36.65 -29.59 10.33
C PRO A 144 37.85 -28.61 10.36
N GLU A 145 37.97 -27.76 9.34
CA GLU A 145 39.03 -26.76 9.19
C GLU A 145 38.53 -25.59 8.34
N ALA A 146 39.23 -24.45 8.37
CA ALA A 146 38.87 -23.31 7.53
C ALA A 146 39.00 -23.67 6.04
N HIS A 147 38.05 -23.21 5.24
CA HIS A 147 37.94 -23.43 3.80
C HIS A 147 37.78 -24.91 3.40
N SER A 148 37.28 -25.75 4.29
CA SER A 148 37.02 -27.18 4.04
C SER A 148 35.87 -27.44 3.06
N GLU A 149 35.03 -26.44 2.80
CA GLU A 149 33.92 -26.50 1.85
C GLU A 149 34.36 -26.00 0.48
N SER A 150 34.02 -26.76 -0.58
CA SER A 150 34.34 -26.45 -1.97
C SER A 150 33.83 -25.08 -2.41
N GLU A 151 32.64 -24.71 -1.94
CA GLU A 151 31.95 -23.47 -2.24
C GLU A 151 32.73 -22.26 -1.68
N VAL A 152 33.19 -22.38 -0.43
CA VAL A 152 34.03 -21.36 0.23
C VAL A 152 35.41 -21.31 -0.42
N LYS A 153 36.01 -22.47 -0.69
CA LYS A 153 37.31 -22.57 -1.35
C LYS A 153 37.32 -21.90 -2.73
N SER A 154 36.23 -22.00 -3.49
CA SER A 154 36.11 -21.37 -4.81
C SER A 154 36.18 -19.83 -4.71
N ILE A 155 35.52 -19.23 -3.71
CA ILE A 155 35.59 -17.79 -3.46
C ILE A 155 37.00 -17.40 -2.98
N VAL A 156 37.61 -18.20 -2.10
CA VAL A 156 38.99 -17.97 -1.64
C VAL A 156 39.96 -17.96 -2.82
N ASP A 157 39.86 -18.94 -3.71
CA ASP A 157 40.72 -19.07 -4.87
C ASP A 157 40.49 -17.90 -5.86
N PHE A 158 39.23 -17.47 -6.06
CA PHE A 158 38.91 -16.28 -6.86
C PHE A 158 39.51 -15.00 -6.26
N VAL A 159 39.24 -14.71 -5.00
CA VAL A 159 39.69 -13.48 -4.32
C VAL A 159 41.22 -13.39 -4.33
N LYS A 160 41.91 -14.51 -4.10
CA LYS A 160 43.38 -14.58 -4.12
C LYS A 160 43.95 -14.47 -5.53
N SER A 161 43.31 -15.05 -6.54
CA SER A 161 43.80 -15.01 -7.93
C SER A 161 43.54 -13.68 -8.62
N HIS A 162 42.44 -12.98 -8.29
CA HIS A 162 42.12 -11.68 -8.87
C HIS A 162 43.03 -10.57 -8.34
N GLY A 163 43.34 -10.56 -7.04
CA GLY A 163 44.38 -9.69 -6.44
C GLY A 163 44.11 -8.18 -6.41
N ASN A 164 43.03 -7.69 -7.03
CA ASN A 164 42.69 -6.25 -7.09
C ASN A 164 41.25 -5.91 -6.66
N LEU A 165 40.64 -6.70 -5.78
CA LEU A 165 39.34 -6.35 -5.21
C LEU A 165 39.49 -5.19 -4.21
N LYS A 166 38.61 -4.20 -4.30
CA LYS A 166 38.57 -3.03 -3.40
C LYS A 166 37.41 -3.08 -2.43
N ALA A 167 36.32 -3.73 -2.82
CA ALA A 167 35.13 -3.90 -1.99
C ALA A 167 34.59 -5.33 -2.06
N PHE A 168 34.05 -5.79 -0.93
CA PHE A 168 33.32 -7.05 -0.80
C PHE A 168 32.06 -6.79 0.02
N VAL A 169 30.89 -7.03 -0.57
CA VAL A 169 29.61 -6.85 0.12
C VAL A 169 28.90 -8.20 0.15
N SER A 170 28.72 -8.73 1.35
CA SER A 170 27.91 -9.94 1.58
C SER A 170 26.48 -9.53 1.93
N ILE A 171 25.50 -10.01 1.19
CA ILE A 171 24.09 -9.61 1.31
C ILE A 171 23.32 -10.76 1.95
N HIS A 172 22.81 -10.52 3.16
CA HIS A 172 22.13 -11.49 4.02
C HIS A 172 20.68 -11.06 4.24
N SER A 173 19.87 -11.92 4.84
CA SER A 173 18.60 -11.53 5.45
C SER A 173 18.44 -12.23 6.78
N TYR A 174 17.79 -11.67 7.78
CA TYR A 174 16.94 -10.49 7.88
C TYR A 174 17.44 -9.69 9.08
N SER A 175 17.38 -8.36 9.07
CA SER A 175 17.49 -7.53 10.30
C SER A 175 17.55 -6.02 10.05
N GLN A 176 17.64 -5.56 8.79
CA GLN A 176 17.89 -4.16 8.47
C GLN A 176 19.18 -3.63 9.14
N MET A 177 20.31 -4.24 8.81
CA MET A 177 21.62 -3.84 9.34
C MET A 177 22.67 -3.67 8.24
N LEU A 178 23.61 -2.74 8.42
CA LEU A 178 24.83 -2.63 7.64
C LEU A 178 26.04 -2.82 8.55
N LEU A 179 26.68 -3.97 8.45
CA LEU A 179 27.71 -4.44 9.36
C LEU A 179 29.09 -4.36 8.71
N TYR A 180 30.13 -4.13 9.51
CA TYR A 180 31.53 -4.15 9.08
C TYR A 180 32.41 -4.91 10.10
N PRO A 181 33.67 -5.24 9.79
CA PRO A 181 34.53 -6.00 10.69
C PRO A 181 34.80 -5.32 12.07
N TYR A 182 35.08 -6.05 13.14
CA TYR A 182 35.17 -7.50 13.22
C TYR A 182 33.95 -8.15 13.90
N GLY A 183 33.68 -9.41 13.56
CA GLY A 183 32.70 -10.27 14.23
C GLY A 183 33.28 -11.11 15.36
N TYR A 184 34.55 -11.52 15.26
CA TYR A 184 35.18 -12.45 16.22
C TYR A 184 35.85 -11.75 17.42
N THR A 185 36.15 -10.45 17.32
CA THR A 185 36.85 -9.68 18.37
C THR A 185 36.26 -8.29 18.55
N LYS A 186 36.27 -7.78 19.78
CA LYS A 186 35.89 -6.39 20.11
C LYS A 186 36.99 -5.38 19.79
N THR A 187 38.19 -5.84 19.47
CA THR A 187 39.27 -4.97 19.01
C THR A 187 38.87 -4.34 17.68
N PRO A 188 38.80 -2.99 17.58
CA PRO A 188 38.51 -2.30 16.34
C PRO A 188 39.43 -2.71 15.19
N CYS A 189 38.88 -2.79 13.97
CA CYS A 189 39.69 -2.88 12.77
C CYS A 189 40.44 -1.57 12.51
N LYS A 190 41.58 -1.61 11.79
CA LYS A 190 42.45 -0.44 11.59
C LYS A 190 41.74 0.73 10.90
N ASP A 191 40.75 0.43 10.03
CA ASP A 191 40.01 1.42 9.24
C ASP A 191 38.60 1.69 9.81
N GLN A 192 38.33 1.35 11.08
CA GLN A 192 36.97 1.38 11.66
C GLN A 192 36.25 2.72 11.45
N SER A 193 36.93 3.85 11.64
CA SER A 193 36.30 5.17 11.50
C SER A 193 35.75 5.38 10.08
N GLU A 194 36.56 5.10 9.07
CA GLU A 194 36.16 5.27 7.66
C GLU A 194 35.03 4.31 7.30
N LEU A 195 35.09 3.06 7.77
CA LEU A 195 34.04 2.08 7.52
C LEU A 195 32.72 2.47 8.20
N HIS A 196 32.80 3.03 9.40
CA HIS A 196 31.65 3.51 10.15
C HIS A 196 31.00 4.72 9.47
N ASP A 197 31.80 5.71 9.06
CA ASP A 197 31.31 6.93 8.41
C ASP A 197 30.64 6.62 7.06
N LEU A 198 31.23 5.71 6.28
CA LEU A 198 30.63 5.26 5.02
C LEU A 198 29.32 4.49 5.25
N ALA A 199 29.25 3.64 6.29
CA ALA A 199 28.03 2.94 6.64
C ALA A 199 26.92 3.91 7.09
N MET A 200 27.25 4.88 7.94
CA MET A 200 26.34 5.93 8.38
C MET A 200 25.79 6.72 7.19
N LYS A 201 26.67 7.12 6.25
CA LYS A 201 26.25 7.84 5.05
C LYS A 201 25.30 6.99 4.20
N ALA A 202 25.67 5.74 3.91
CA ALA A 202 24.85 4.84 3.11
C ALA A 202 23.45 4.64 3.73
N ILE A 203 23.37 4.42 5.04
CA ILE A 203 22.08 4.27 5.73
C ILE A 203 21.27 5.57 5.75
N THR A 204 21.91 6.73 5.88
CA THR A 204 21.23 8.03 5.83
C THR A 204 20.63 8.31 4.46
N ASP A 205 21.36 7.99 3.39
CA ASP A 205 20.90 8.13 2.01
C ASP A 205 19.72 7.18 1.75
N LEU A 206 19.83 5.92 2.17
CA LEU A 206 18.75 4.93 2.08
C LEU A 206 17.48 5.35 2.84
N ALA A 207 17.64 5.89 4.05
CA ALA A 207 16.53 6.40 4.85
C ALA A 207 15.85 7.61 4.19
N SER A 208 16.63 8.48 3.56
CA SER A 208 16.12 9.67 2.87
C SER A 208 15.36 9.31 1.58
N LEU A 209 15.77 8.23 0.89
CA LEU A 209 15.17 7.80 -0.37
C LEU A 209 13.95 6.88 -0.18
N TYR A 210 13.99 6.02 0.83
CA TYR A 210 12.98 4.96 1.00
C TYR A 210 12.29 4.95 2.37
N GLY A 211 12.61 5.89 3.26
CA GLY A 211 12.05 5.97 4.61
C GLY A 211 12.45 4.80 5.52
N THR A 212 13.41 3.98 5.10
CA THR A 212 13.79 2.74 5.81
C THR A 212 14.98 3.00 6.73
N SER A 213 14.83 2.71 8.01
CA SER A 213 15.94 2.83 8.96
C SER A 213 16.67 1.50 9.12
N TYR A 214 17.99 1.52 8.95
CA TYR A 214 18.88 0.39 9.22
C TYR A 214 19.77 0.71 10.42
N ARG A 215 20.16 -0.31 11.18
CA ARG A 215 21.24 -0.19 12.17
C ARG A 215 22.59 -0.38 11.47
N TYR A 216 23.66 0.18 11.99
CA TYR A 216 24.99 -0.05 11.44
C TYR A 216 26.06 -0.10 12.54
N GLY A 217 27.16 -0.80 12.28
CA GLY A 217 28.27 -0.93 13.23
C GLY A 217 29.09 -2.20 13.01
N SER A 218 30.12 -2.40 13.83
CA SER A 218 30.93 -3.64 13.77
C SER A 218 30.07 -4.86 14.11
N ILE A 219 30.24 -5.97 13.40
CA ILE A 219 29.44 -7.21 13.56
C ILE A 219 29.25 -7.57 15.05
N ILE A 220 30.35 -7.67 15.82
CA ILE A 220 30.29 -8.09 17.24
C ILE A 220 29.45 -7.17 18.15
N ASN A 221 29.39 -5.87 17.86
CA ASN A 221 28.70 -4.87 18.68
C ASN A 221 27.25 -4.63 18.21
N THR A 222 26.92 -4.94 16.96
CA THR A 222 25.60 -4.68 16.38
C THR A 222 24.69 -5.89 16.46
N ILE A 223 25.22 -7.10 16.22
CA ILE A 223 24.46 -8.35 16.18
C ILE A 223 24.81 -9.29 17.35
N TYR A 224 25.93 -10.01 17.25
CA TYR A 224 26.48 -10.93 18.24
C TYR A 224 27.90 -11.35 17.80
N GLN A 225 28.65 -11.98 18.70
CA GLN A 225 29.99 -12.51 18.37
C GLN A 225 29.88 -13.63 17.33
N ALA A 226 30.51 -13.44 16.17
CA ALA A 226 30.49 -14.35 15.05
C ALA A 226 31.90 -14.57 14.52
N SER A 227 32.42 -15.78 14.66
CA SER A 227 33.77 -16.14 14.25
C SER A 227 33.80 -16.88 12.92
N GLY A 228 34.85 -16.73 12.13
CA GLY A 228 35.01 -17.39 10.84
C GLY A 228 34.05 -16.84 9.78
N THR A 229 33.78 -15.53 9.79
CA THR A 229 32.88 -14.86 8.83
C THR A 229 33.62 -14.43 7.56
N THR A 230 32.91 -14.34 6.44
CA THR A 230 33.48 -13.91 5.15
C THR A 230 34.00 -12.48 5.22
N VAL A 231 33.25 -11.57 5.84
CA VAL A 231 33.59 -10.13 5.88
C VAL A 231 34.83 -9.85 6.73
N ASP A 232 35.02 -10.59 7.82
CA ASP A 232 36.26 -10.51 8.60
C ASP A 232 37.46 -11.04 7.79
N TRP A 233 37.25 -12.13 7.04
CA TRP A 233 38.27 -12.73 6.18
C TRP A 233 38.69 -11.82 5.03
N THR A 234 37.74 -11.27 4.28
CA THR A 234 38.02 -10.39 3.12
C THR A 234 38.75 -9.13 3.56
N TYR A 235 38.40 -8.59 4.73
CA TYR A 235 39.14 -7.48 5.33
C TYR A 235 40.58 -7.85 5.67
N ASN A 236 40.80 -9.03 6.25
CA ASN A 236 42.15 -9.56 6.52
C ASN A 236 42.97 -9.79 5.25
N GLN A 237 42.35 -10.05 4.10
CA GLN A 237 43.03 -10.12 2.80
C GLN A 237 43.39 -8.74 2.22
N GLY A 238 43.05 -7.65 2.91
CA GLY A 238 43.36 -6.28 2.49
C GLY A 238 42.24 -5.60 1.68
N ILE A 239 41.06 -6.21 1.57
CA ILE A 239 39.89 -5.59 0.94
C ILE A 239 39.24 -4.66 1.96
N LYS A 240 39.65 -3.39 1.94
CA LYS A 240 39.23 -2.38 2.93
C LYS A 240 37.70 -2.32 3.07
N TYR A 241 36.97 -2.14 1.97
CA TYR A 241 35.51 -1.95 2.00
C TYR A 241 34.78 -3.29 2.06
N SER A 242 34.89 -3.98 3.20
CA SER A 242 34.21 -5.24 3.47
C SER A 242 32.97 -5.01 4.36
N TYR A 243 31.78 -5.35 3.86
CA TYR A 243 30.50 -5.12 4.55
C TYR A 243 29.57 -6.33 4.49
N THR A 244 28.72 -6.49 5.50
CA THR A 244 27.52 -7.34 5.44
C THR A 244 26.27 -6.47 5.44
N PHE A 245 25.39 -6.67 4.47
CA PHE A 245 24.10 -6.00 4.41
C PHE A 245 23.00 -7.00 4.79
N GLU A 246 22.38 -6.81 5.95
CA GLU A 246 21.21 -7.57 6.40
C GLU A 246 19.94 -6.88 5.89
N LEU A 247 19.32 -7.47 4.87
CA LEU A 247 18.13 -6.95 4.22
C LEU A 247 16.91 -6.91 5.16
N ARG A 248 15.80 -6.35 4.65
CA ARG A 248 14.48 -6.44 5.30
C ARG A 248 14.14 -7.91 5.61
N ASP A 249 13.36 -8.20 6.64
CA ASP A 249 12.62 -7.33 7.55
C ASP A 249 13.16 -7.42 9.00
N THR A 250 12.62 -6.68 9.97
CA THR A 250 13.06 -6.71 11.38
C THR A 250 12.62 -7.97 12.17
N GLY A 251 12.11 -9.00 11.49
CA GLY A 251 11.78 -10.31 12.07
C GLY A 251 10.31 -10.74 11.98
N ARG A 252 9.44 -9.94 11.36
CA ARG A 252 8.06 -10.26 10.97
C ARG A 252 7.98 -11.37 9.91
N TYR A 253 8.88 -11.39 8.92
CA TYR A 253 8.88 -12.41 7.86
C TYR A 253 10.10 -13.35 7.92
N GLY A 254 11.12 -12.97 8.69
CA GLY A 254 12.37 -13.74 8.80
C GLY A 254 13.04 -13.91 7.44
N PHE A 255 13.53 -15.12 7.15
CA PHE A 255 14.24 -15.44 5.90
C PHE A 255 13.34 -15.59 4.66
N ILE A 256 12.00 -15.50 4.82
CA ILE A 256 11.02 -15.74 3.76
C ILE A 256 10.16 -14.49 3.60
N LEU A 257 10.72 -13.46 2.96
CA LEU A 257 9.98 -12.25 2.60
C LEU A 257 8.82 -12.59 1.64
N PRO A 258 7.64 -11.97 1.81
CA PRO A 258 6.55 -12.10 0.85
C PRO A 258 6.99 -11.64 -0.54
N ALA A 259 6.47 -12.28 -1.60
CA ALA A 259 6.86 -11.99 -2.98
C ALA A 259 6.70 -10.50 -3.37
N ASN A 260 5.74 -9.80 -2.78
CA ASN A 260 5.50 -8.37 -3.02
C ASN A 260 6.49 -7.43 -2.29
N GLN A 261 7.27 -7.96 -1.33
CA GLN A 261 8.35 -7.24 -0.66
C GLN A 261 9.72 -7.57 -1.25
N ILE A 262 9.84 -8.60 -2.10
CA ILE A 262 11.09 -8.96 -2.78
C ILE A 262 11.55 -7.80 -3.66
N LEU A 263 10.77 -7.40 -4.68
CA LEU A 263 11.19 -6.35 -5.62
C LEU A 263 11.45 -4.98 -4.95
N PRO A 264 10.62 -4.49 -4.01
CA PRO A 264 10.94 -3.27 -3.26
C PRO A 264 12.19 -3.37 -2.40
N THR A 265 12.49 -4.54 -1.84
CA THR A 265 13.76 -4.78 -1.14
C THR A 265 14.91 -4.64 -2.16
N CYS A 266 14.85 -5.38 -3.27
CA CYS A 266 15.85 -5.29 -4.34
C CYS A 266 16.07 -3.86 -4.86
N GLN A 267 14.99 -3.07 -5.01
CA GLN A 267 15.05 -1.68 -5.47
C GLN A 267 15.58 -0.70 -4.42
N GLY A 268 15.24 -0.92 -3.14
CA GLY A 268 15.64 -0.05 -2.04
C GLY A 268 17.14 -0.09 -1.74
N ASP A 269 17.81 -1.21 -2.02
CA ASP A 269 19.17 -1.47 -1.56
C ASP A 269 20.28 -0.78 -2.38
N LEU A 270 19.97 0.02 -3.41
CA LEU A 270 20.98 0.56 -4.36
C LEU A 270 21.14 2.07 -4.50
N ALA A 271 20.37 2.90 -3.81
CA ALA A 271 20.28 4.31 -4.19
C ALA A 271 21.43 5.22 -3.68
N GLY A 272 22.68 4.78 -3.88
CA GLY A 272 23.89 5.59 -3.76
C GLY A 272 24.33 6.28 -5.05
N SER A 273 23.58 6.18 -6.17
CA SER A 273 24.09 6.60 -7.49
C SER A 273 23.16 7.37 -8.43
N ASP A 274 21.87 7.58 -8.16
CA ASP A 274 20.96 8.09 -9.21
C ASP A 274 20.45 9.50 -8.91
N GLY A 275 21.14 10.48 -9.47
CA GLY A 275 20.70 11.87 -9.61
C GLY A 275 19.78 12.07 -10.82
N HIS A 276 18.71 11.26 -10.96
CA HIS A 276 17.68 11.49 -11.98
C HIS A 276 16.26 11.41 -11.41
N HIS A 277 15.63 12.58 -11.45
CA HIS A 277 14.27 12.88 -11.05
C HIS A 277 13.24 12.13 -11.91
N GLY A 278 12.60 11.15 -11.30
CA GLY A 278 11.21 10.78 -11.58
C GLY A 278 10.49 10.74 -10.25
N ALA A 279 9.65 11.73 -9.97
CA ALA A 279 8.86 11.80 -8.74
C ALA A 279 7.81 10.69 -8.71
N HIS A 280 8.21 9.47 -8.41
CA HIS A 280 7.34 8.54 -7.71
C HIS A 280 7.32 8.99 -6.26
N GLN A 281 6.36 9.87 -5.92
CA GLN A 281 6.04 10.15 -4.52
C GLN A 281 5.84 8.79 -3.82
N GLY A 282 6.73 8.47 -2.88
CA GLY A 282 6.63 7.22 -2.12
C GLY A 282 5.24 7.11 -1.51
N GLN A 283 4.60 5.94 -1.67
CA GLN A 283 3.35 5.64 -0.98
C GLN A 283 3.54 5.97 0.51
N HIS A 284 2.65 6.78 1.08
CA HIS A 284 2.71 7.14 2.49
C HIS A 284 2.65 5.86 3.33
N GLN A 285 3.78 5.49 3.96
CA GLN A 285 3.88 4.26 4.73
C GLN A 285 3.12 4.44 6.05
N LEU A 286 2.24 3.49 6.36
CA LEU A 286 1.38 3.50 7.56
C LEU A 286 1.80 2.42 8.56
N GLU A 287 3.07 2.02 8.55
CA GLU A 287 3.62 1.00 9.43
C GLU A 287 3.42 1.38 10.90
N GLY A 288 2.82 0.47 11.68
CA GLY A 288 2.57 0.69 13.10
C GLY A 288 1.44 1.68 13.42
N HIS A 289 0.79 2.28 12.41
CA HIS A 289 -0.42 3.08 12.63
C HIS A 289 -1.54 2.18 13.17
N GLN A 290 -2.27 2.66 14.17
CA GLN A 290 -3.42 1.95 14.74
C GLN A 290 -4.71 2.70 14.46
N VAL A 291 -5.82 1.97 14.39
CA VAL A 291 -7.16 2.57 14.48
C VAL A 291 -7.73 2.21 15.83
N LEU A 292 -8.02 3.22 16.63
CA LEU A 292 -8.60 3.10 17.97
C LEU A 292 -10.09 3.38 17.91
N ARG A 293 -10.87 2.55 18.59
CA ARG A 293 -12.27 2.79 18.91
C ARG A 293 -12.36 3.30 20.34
N ILE A 294 -12.83 4.52 20.51
CA ILE A 294 -12.81 5.25 21.78
C ILE A 294 -14.25 5.59 22.17
N THR A 295 -14.61 5.45 23.45
CA THR A 295 -15.97 5.74 23.92
C THR A 295 -15.91 6.63 25.15
N GLY A 296 -16.18 7.92 24.97
CA GLY A 296 -16.29 8.85 26.10
C GLY A 296 -17.52 8.54 26.96
N LYS A 297 -17.37 8.59 28.29
CA LYS A 297 -18.43 8.27 29.26
C LYS A 297 -19.41 9.42 29.50
N ASP A 298 -18.97 10.65 29.25
CA ASP A 298 -19.72 11.88 29.51
C ASP A 298 -19.34 13.01 28.55
N THR A 299 -20.03 14.15 28.64
CA THR A 299 -19.83 15.31 27.78
C THR A 299 -18.44 15.95 27.93
N PHE A 300 -17.79 15.79 29.08
CA PHE A 300 -16.46 16.32 29.32
C PHE A 300 -15.43 15.50 28.55
N GLN A 301 -15.47 14.17 28.66
CA GLN A 301 -14.58 13.28 27.89
C GLN A 301 -14.78 13.41 26.37
N HIS A 302 -16.02 13.60 25.90
CA HIS A 302 -16.26 13.88 24.47
C HIS A 302 -15.64 15.20 24.01
N SER A 303 -15.65 16.23 24.86
CA SER A 303 -15.00 17.51 24.56
C SER A 303 -13.48 17.36 24.49
N LEU A 304 -12.89 16.60 25.42
CA LEU A 304 -11.46 16.25 25.40
C LEU A 304 -11.04 15.49 24.14
N LEU A 305 -11.85 14.52 23.68
CA LEU A 305 -11.56 13.78 22.45
C LEU A 305 -11.57 14.69 21.22
N LYS A 306 -12.50 15.66 21.18
CA LYS A 306 -12.57 16.64 20.11
C LYS A 306 -11.34 17.56 20.13
N GLU A 307 -10.96 18.08 21.29
CA GLU A 307 -9.77 18.90 21.44
C GLU A 307 -8.50 18.15 21.01
N MET A 308 -8.35 16.87 21.41
CA MET A 308 -7.25 16.01 20.99
C MET A 308 -7.23 15.81 19.46
N ALA A 309 -8.39 15.58 18.84
CA ALA A 309 -8.51 15.40 17.39
C ALA A 309 -8.10 16.65 16.60
N GLU A 310 -8.27 17.85 17.18
CA GLU A 310 -7.89 19.14 16.58
C GLU A 310 -6.39 19.46 16.76
N MET A 311 -5.63 18.67 17.53
CA MET A 311 -4.19 18.89 17.73
C MET A 311 -3.36 18.48 16.50
N GLU A 312 -2.98 19.45 15.67
CA GLU A 312 -2.25 19.22 14.41
C GLU A 312 -0.95 18.41 14.57
N HIS A 313 -0.22 18.60 15.68
CA HIS A 313 1.04 17.88 15.93
C HIS A 313 0.85 16.36 16.16
N LEU A 314 -0.36 15.91 16.52
CA LEU A 314 -0.68 14.49 16.67
C LEU A 314 -1.02 13.82 15.33
N GLN A 315 -1.39 14.60 14.31
CA GLN A 315 -1.74 14.14 12.96
C GLN A 315 -2.82 13.04 12.96
N LEU A 316 -3.82 13.20 13.83
CA LEU A 316 -4.94 12.27 13.94
C LEU A 316 -5.86 12.35 12.73
N ASP A 317 -6.44 11.22 12.37
CA ASP A 317 -7.39 11.12 11.25
C ASP A 317 -8.65 10.44 11.76
N VAL A 318 -9.69 11.24 11.96
CA VAL A 318 -10.99 10.79 12.47
C VAL A 318 -11.73 10.06 11.35
N TRP A 319 -12.02 8.79 11.60
CA TRP A 319 -12.74 7.91 10.68
C TRP A 319 -14.25 7.94 10.95
N MET A 320 -14.64 8.05 12.22
CA MET A 320 -16.04 8.17 12.64
C MET A 320 -16.15 9.16 13.80
N GLU A 321 -16.97 10.20 13.61
CA GLU A 321 -17.31 11.18 14.64
C GLU A 321 -18.40 10.63 15.59
N PRO A 322 -18.43 11.06 16.86
CA PRO A 322 -19.46 10.63 17.80
C PRO A 322 -20.83 11.23 17.47
N THR A 323 -21.88 10.38 17.42
CA THR A 323 -23.28 10.82 17.29
C THR A 323 -23.85 11.35 18.61
N ASP A 324 -23.54 10.65 19.68
CA ASP A 324 -24.03 10.85 21.03
C ASP A 324 -23.02 10.26 22.03
N LEU A 325 -23.31 10.39 23.33
CA LEU A 325 -22.42 9.90 24.39
C LEU A 325 -22.14 8.40 24.34
N SER A 326 -23.03 7.61 23.71
CA SER A 326 -22.92 6.15 23.62
C SER A 326 -22.21 5.67 22.35
N THR A 327 -22.00 6.55 21.38
CA THR A 327 -21.46 6.19 20.08
C THR A 327 -19.93 6.27 20.10
N PRO A 328 -19.22 5.22 19.66
CA PRO A 328 -17.77 5.25 19.59
C PRO A 328 -17.23 6.23 18.54
N VAL A 329 -16.05 6.78 18.82
CA VAL A 329 -15.21 7.50 17.87
C VAL A 329 -14.15 6.54 17.34
N ASP A 330 -13.98 6.46 16.02
CA ASP A 330 -12.91 5.70 15.39
C ASP A 330 -11.83 6.68 14.91
N ILE A 331 -10.59 6.54 15.40
CA ILE A 331 -9.48 7.45 15.08
C ILE A 331 -8.27 6.64 14.61
N ARG A 332 -7.75 6.95 13.43
CA ARG A 332 -6.41 6.51 13.01
C ARG A 332 -5.35 7.35 13.72
N VAL A 333 -4.49 6.69 14.47
CA VAL A 333 -3.39 7.28 15.20
C VAL A 333 -2.06 6.89 14.55
N PRO A 334 -1.24 7.86 14.10
CA PRO A 334 0.11 7.60 13.61
C PRO A 334 0.99 6.90 14.63
N PHE A 335 1.96 6.10 14.17
CA PHE A 335 2.87 5.37 15.05
C PHE A 335 3.62 6.31 16.01
N THR A 336 4.07 7.46 15.49
CA THR A 336 4.80 8.49 16.24
C THR A 336 3.99 9.10 17.39
N SER A 337 2.66 9.22 17.22
CA SER A 337 1.75 9.80 18.21
C SER A 337 1.07 8.75 19.10
N LEU A 338 1.24 7.46 18.80
CA LEU A 338 0.44 6.39 19.39
C LEU A 338 0.57 6.28 20.90
N GLN A 339 1.80 6.37 21.42
CA GLN A 339 2.03 6.27 22.87
C GLN A 339 1.48 7.49 23.61
N THR A 340 1.65 8.69 23.05
CA THR A 340 1.11 9.93 23.60
C THR A 340 -0.41 9.88 23.69
N VAL A 341 -1.08 9.43 22.63
CA VAL A 341 -2.56 9.31 22.60
C VAL A 341 -3.05 8.27 23.60
N LYS A 342 -2.41 7.10 23.69
CA LYS A 342 -2.82 6.07 24.66
C LYS A 342 -2.63 6.53 26.10
N ALA A 343 -1.50 7.17 26.41
CA ALA A 343 -1.24 7.72 27.73
C ALA A 343 -2.28 8.80 28.11
N PHE A 344 -2.69 9.65 27.16
CA PHE A 344 -3.77 10.62 27.36
C PHE A 344 -5.10 9.92 27.70
N LEU A 345 -5.51 8.94 26.89
CA LEU A 345 -6.76 8.20 27.11
C LEU A 345 -6.76 7.47 28.47
N GLU A 346 -5.62 6.89 28.87
CA GLU A 346 -5.46 6.21 30.16
C GLU A 346 -5.48 7.18 31.35
N THR A 347 -4.85 8.35 31.20
CA THR A 347 -4.83 9.39 32.26
C THR A 347 -6.22 9.97 32.51
N GLU A 348 -6.99 10.19 31.44
CA GLU A 348 -8.35 10.75 31.51
C GLU A 348 -9.44 9.69 31.76
N ASP A 349 -9.05 8.43 32.03
CA ASP A 349 -9.95 7.28 32.21
C ASP A 349 -10.98 7.14 31.07
N ILE A 350 -10.51 7.33 29.83
CA ILE A 350 -11.30 7.18 28.60
C ILE A 350 -11.07 5.78 28.04
N PRO A 351 -12.09 4.90 28.02
CA PRO A 351 -11.93 3.54 27.52
C PRO A 351 -11.73 3.54 26.00
N TYR A 352 -10.78 2.72 25.54
CA TYR A 352 -10.52 2.50 24.13
C TYR A 352 -10.22 1.03 23.82
N SER A 353 -10.38 0.66 22.55
CA SER A 353 -9.96 -0.64 22.01
C SER A 353 -9.21 -0.45 20.70
N VAL A 354 -8.26 -1.35 20.42
CA VAL A 354 -7.51 -1.34 19.15
C VAL A 354 -8.30 -2.12 18.11
N MET A 355 -8.88 -1.43 17.14
CA MET A 355 -9.62 -2.05 16.04
C MET A 355 -8.69 -2.65 15.00
N ILE A 356 -7.71 -1.84 14.56
CA ILE A 356 -6.69 -2.22 13.59
C ILE A 356 -5.34 -2.03 14.27
N LYS A 357 -4.62 -3.14 14.45
CA LYS A 357 -3.33 -3.16 15.17
C LYS A 357 -2.18 -2.60 14.34
N ASP A 358 -2.24 -2.75 13.03
CA ASP A 358 -1.27 -2.24 12.08
C ASP A 358 -1.98 -2.01 10.74
N LEU A 359 -2.11 -0.74 10.36
CA LEU A 359 -2.82 -0.34 9.16
C LEU A 359 -2.08 -0.78 7.89
N GLN A 360 -0.75 -0.80 7.91
CA GLN A 360 0.06 -1.23 6.76
C GLN A 360 -0.20 -2.71 6.43
N VAL A 361 -0.36 -3.58 7.43
CA VAL A 361 -0.73 -5.00 7.20
C VAL A 361 -2.02 -5.12 6.38
N MET A 362 -3.00 -4.27 6.66
CA MET A 362 -4.29 -4.30 5.98
C MET A 362 -4.16 -3.80 4.55
N LEU A 363 -3.36 -2.76 4.33
CA LEU A 363 -3.06 -2.23 3.00
C LEU A 363 -2.23 -3.20 2.14
N ASP A 364 -1.28 -3.90 2.75
CA ASP A 364 -0.47 -4.91 2.07
C ASP A 364 -1.37 -6.03 1.55
N LYS A 365 -2.34 -6.48 2.36
CA LYS A 365 -3.34 -7.50 1.96
C LYS A 365 -4.26 -6.99 0.85
N GLU A 366 -4.72 -5.75 0.92
CA GLU A 366 -5.53 -5.14 -0.14
C GLU A 366 -4.73 -5.06 -1.46
N LYS A 367 -3.48 -4.61 -1.40
CA LYS A 367 -2.57 -4.53 -2.55
C LYS A 367 -2.29 -5.90 -3.14
N GLU A 368 -2.04 -6.91 -2.30
CA GLU A 368 -1.86 -8.29 -2.71
C GLU A 368 -3.10 -8.83 -3.45
N GLN A 369 -4.30 -8.67 -2.87
CA GLN A 369 -5.55 -9.09 -3.51
C GLN A 369 -5.76 -8.42 -4.87
N ARG A 370 -5.44 -7.13 -4.98
CA ARG A 370 -5.52 -6.39 -6.24
C ARG A 370 -4.54 -6.91 -7.29
N LEU A 371 -3.29 -7.20 -6.90
CA LEU A 371 -2.29 -7.77 -7.80
C LEU A 371 -2.67 -9.18 -8.28
N ILE A 372 -3.23 -10.01 -7.39
CA ILE A 372 -3.75 -11.33 -7.75
C ILE A 372 -4.90 -11.19 -8.76
N ALA A 373 -5.86 -10.29 -8.50
CA ALA A 373 -6.98 -10.03 -9.41
C ALA A 373 -6.52 -9.50 -10.78
N ALA A 374 -5.50 -8.63 -10.82
CA ALA A 374 -4.94 -8.12 -12.07
C ALA A 374 -4.21 -9.20 -12.89
N ARG A 375 -3.69 -10.24 -12.23
CA ARG A 375 -3.01 -11.39 -12.87
C ARG A 375 -3.98 -12.47 -13.34
N ALA A 376 -5.16 -12.55 -12.74
CA ALA A 376 -6.25 -13.42 -13.16
C ALA A 376 -6.94 -12.85 -14.42
N ALA A 377 -6.23 -12.80 -15.55
CA ALA A 377 -6.83 -12.40 -16.81
C ALA A 377 -7.68 -13.54 -17.39
N GLU A 378 -8.95 -13.27 -17.70
CA GLU A 378 -9.82 -14.00 -18.64
C GLU A 378 -10.99 -13.10 -19.06
N PRO A 379 -11.54 -13.26 -20.28
CA PRO A 379 -11.03 -12.83 -21.58
C PRO A 379 -11.37 -11.37 -21.90
N ARG A 380 -10.58 -10.77 -22.82
CA ARG A 380 -10.95 -9.53 -23.50
C ARG A 380 -12.08 -9.82 -24.49
N THR A 381 -13.32 -9.51 -24.10
CA THR A 381 -14.36 -9.15 -25.07
C THR A 381 -14.98 -7.85 -24.61
N THR A 382 -14.48 -6.76 -25.19
CA THR A 382 -15.09 -5.42 -25.15
C THR A 382 -16.07 -5.21 -26.29
N ASP A 383 -16.36 -6.25 -27.06
CA ASP A 383 -17.27 -6.17 -28.20
C ASP A 383 -18.71 -6.10 -27.67
N ASP A 384 -19.15 -4.86 -27.44
CA ASP A 384 -20.28 -4.24 -28.15
C ASP A 384 -21.01 -3.17 -27.30
N TYR A 385 -20.27 -2.36 -26.52
CA TYR A 385 -20.89 -1.26 -25.77
C TYR A 385 -20.25 0.10 -26.06
N ASN A 386 -21.01 0.93 -26.76
CA ASN A 386 -20.76 2.35 -26.87
C ASN A 386 -21.13 3.03 -25.53
N TYR A 387 -20.14 3.21 -24.66
CA TYR A 387 -20.24 4.04 -23.46
C TYR A 387 -20.25 5.52 -23.84
N SER A 388 -21.13 5.95 -24.74
CA SER A 388 -21.20 7.33 -25.20
C SER A 388 -21.27 8.25 -23.99
N ASN A 389 -20.12 8.86 -23.67
CA ASN A 389 -19.94 9.79 -22.57
C ASN A 389 -20.98 10.89 -22.75
N TYR A 390 -21.93 10.99 -21.83
CA TYR A 390 -22.81 12.14 -21.78
C TYR A 390 -22.24 13.07 -20.70
N HIS A 391 -21.93 14.30 -21.11
CA HIS A 391 -21.05 15.30 -20.46
C HIS A 391 -19.55 15.16 -20.77
N SER A 392 -19.18 15.52 -22.01
CA SER A 392 -17.81 15.96 -22.31
C SER A 392 -17.73 17.48 -22.17
N GLY A 393 -17.13 17.96 -21.09
CA GLY A 393 -16.84 19.39 -20.92
C GLY A 393 -16.33 19.77 -19.53
N ASP A 394 -16.74 19.02 -18.51
CA ASP A 394 -16.38 19.31 -17.13
C ASP A 394 -15.23 18.42 -16.64
N GLU A 395 -14.30 19.04 -15.92
CA GLU A 395 -13.09 18.41 -15.43
C GLU A 395 -12.94 18.64 -13.92
N SER A 396 -12.32 17.67 -13.25
CA SER A 396 -11.80 17.84 -11.89
C SER A 396 -10.74 18.93 -11.85
N TYR A 397 -10.28 19.28 -10.64
CA TYR A 397 -9.25 20.31 -10.50
C TYR A 397 -7.97 20.00 -11.29
N GLU A 398 -7.52 18.74 -11.31
CA GLU A 398 -6.33 18.28 -12.03
C GLU A 398 -6.61 17.87 -13.49
N GLY A 399 -7.77 18.23 -14.05
CA GLY A 399 -8.08 18.02 -15.47
C GLY A 399 -8.58 16.63 -15.86
N ARG A 400 -9.09 15.83 -14.91
CA ARG A 400 -9.66 14.50 -15.20
C ARG A 400 -11.15 14.64 -15.55
N PRO A 401 -11.66 13.89 -16.54
CA PRO A 401 -13.06 13.97 -16.94
C PRO A 401 -13.99 13.46 -15.83
N LEU A 402 -15.07 14.20 -15.59
CA LEU A 402 -16.15 13.82 -14.67
C LEU A 402 -17.24 13.04 -15.44
N ASN A 403 -17.10 11.72 -15.46
CA ASN A 403 -17.92 10.85 -16.31
C ASN A 403 -19.19 10.36 -15.60
N VAL A 404 -20.34 10.54 -16.26
CA VAL A 404 -21.64 10.05 -15.81
C VAL A 404 -22.21 9.05 -16.81
N LEU A 405 -22.58 7.85 -16.34
CA LEU A 405 -23.31 6.88 -17.15
C LEU A 405 -24.79 7.21 -17.12
N LYS A 406 -25.40 7.35 -18.31
CA LYS A 406 -26.84 7.49 -18.47
C LYS A 406 -27.44 6.16 -18.94
N PHE A 407 -28.34 5.60 -18.15
CA PHE A 407 -29.18 4.46 -18.55
C PHE A 407 -30.58 4.98 -18.89
N SER A 408 -30.99 4.79 -20.15
CA SER A 408 -32.25 5.32 -20.66
C SER A 408 -32.77 4.48 -21.81
N THR A 409 -34.09 4.41 -21.93
CA THR A 409 -34.80 3.75 -23.04
C THR A 409 -35.30 4.74 -24.11
N GLY A 410 -34.77 5.97 -24.09
CA GLY A 410 -35.12 7.04 -25.04
C GLY A 410 -35.91 8.18 -24.39
N GLY A 411 -36.61 8.99 -25.18
CA GLY A 411 -37.37 10.15 -24.72
C GLY A 411 -36.53 11.39 -24.39
N THR A 412 -37.20 12.50 -24.07
CA THR A 412 -36.58 13.81 -23.78
C THR A 412 -36.93 14.28 -22.38
N ASN A 413 -35.94 14.71 -21.60
CA ASN A 413 -36.11 15.25 -20.24
C ASN A 413 -36.99 14.38 -19.33
N ARG A 414 -36.77 13.06 -19.37
CA ARG A 414 -37.51 12.11 -18.54
C ARG A 414 -37.20 12.32 -17.06
N ARG A 415 -38.07 11.83 -16.19
CA ARG A 415 -37.81 11.81 -14.75
C ARG A 415 -36.51 11.04 -14.50
N GLY A 416 -35.61 11.61 -13.71
CA GLY A 416 -34.28 11.03 -13.49
C GLY A 416 -34.04 10.58 -12.05
N ILE A 417 -33.17 9.59 -11.90
CA ILE A 417 -32.58 9.16 -10.62
C ILE A 417 -31.09 9.39 -10.71
N TRP A 418 -30.53 10.19 -9.80
CA TRP A 418 -29.09 10.39 -9.69
C TRP A 418 -28.51 9.48 -8.62
N ILE A 419 -27.42 8.79 -8.95
CA ILE A 419 -26.63 7.96 -8.02
C ILE A 419 -25.16 8.35 -8.20
N ASN A 420 -24.47 8.66 -7.12
CA ASN A 420 -23.03 8.85 -7.17
C ASN A 420 -22.30 8.04 -6.10
N THR A 421 -21.06 7.66 -6.41
CA THR A 421 -20.16 6.94 -5.51
C THR A 421 -18.80 7.63 -5.46
N GLY A 422 -18.07 7.45 -4.36
CA GLY A 422 -16.66 7.85 -4.30
C GLY A 422 -16.42 9.35 -4.25
N ILE A 423 -17.36 10.14 -3.72
CA ILE A 423 -17.16 11.56 -3.43
C ILE A 423 -16.04 11.76 -2.38
N HIS A 424 -15.91 10.82 -1.44
CA HIS A 424 -14.68 10.66 -0.65
C HIS A 424 -13.81 9.55 -1.25
N SER A 425 -12.56 9.88 -1.49
CA SER A 425 -11.68 9.04 -2.32
C SER A 425 -11.23 7.73 -1.65
N ARG A 426 -11.06 7.70 -0.32
CA ARG A 426 -10.66 6.49 0.44
C ARG A 426 -11.74 5.40 0.55
N GLU A 427 -12.98 5.71 0.21
CA GLU A 427 -14.16 4.85 0.42
C GLU A 427 -14.33 3.83 -0.73
N TRP A 428 -13.29 3.05 -1.04
CA TRP A 428 -13.14 2.23 -2.26
C TRP A 428 -14.28 1.24 -2.54
N ILE A 429 -14.99 0.79 -1.51
CA ILE A 429 -16.15 -0.09 -1.67
C ILE A 429 -17.28 0.57 -2.46
N THR A 430 -17.38 1.89 -2.43
CA THR A 430 -18.42 2.66 -3.11
C THR A 430 -18.21 2.63 -4.63
N GLN A 431 -17.02 2.96 -5.13
CA GLN A 431 -16.68 2.92 -6.56
C GLN A 431 -16.74 1.49 -7.11
N ALA A 432 -16.28 0.50 -6.32
CA ALA A 432 -16.38 -0.91 -6.68
C ALA A 432 -17.86 -1.36 -6.81
N SER A 433 -18.72 -0.93 -5.88
CA SER A 433 -20.16 -1.19 -5.93
C SER A 433 -20.83 -0.45 -7.09
N GLY A 434 -20.46 0.81 -7.36
CA GLY A 434 -20.92 1.58 -8.51
C GLY A 434 -20.66 0.88 -9.84
N THR A 435 -19.46 0.34 -10.01
CA THR A 435 -19.11 -0.47 -11.19
C THR A 435 -19.98 -1.72 -11.32
N TRP A 436 -20.26 -2.39 -10.20
CA TRP A 436 -21.16 -3.54 -10.17
C TRP A 436 -22.62 -3.15 -10.49
N PHE A 437 -23.11 -2.01 -9.98
CA PHE A 437 -24.45 -1.49 -10.31
C PHE A 437 -24.59 -1.23 -11.81
N ALA A 438 -23.60 -0.61 -12.44
CA ALA A 438 -23.61 -0.38 -13.89
C ALA A 438 -23.76 -1.69 -14.67
N LYS A 439 -22.96 -2.71 -14.32
CA LYS A 439 -23.06 -4.07 -14.90
C LYS A 439 -24.44 -4.68 -14.64
N LYS A 440 -24.97 -4.53 -13.43
CA LYS A 440 -26.25 -5.07 -13.01
C LYS A 440 -27.39 -4.46 -13.83
N ILE A 441 -27.40 -3.15 -14.00
CA ILE A 441 -28.42 -2.42 -14.76
C ILE A 441 -28.51 -2.95 -16.20
N VAL A 442 -27.37 -3.02 -16.91
CA VAL A 442 -27.36 -3.47 -18.31
C VAL A 442 -27.66 -4.95 -18.48
N THR A 443 -27.34 -5.78 -17.48
CA THR A 443 -27.54 -7.23 -17.55
C THR A 443 -28.99 -7.63 -17.25
N ASP A 444 -29.67 -6.85 -16.39
CA ASP A 444 -31.00 -7.16 -15.90
C ASP A 444 -32.12 -6.41 -16.63
N TYR A 445 -31.82 -5.32 -17.33
CA TYR A 445 -32.83 -4.67 -18.17
C TYR A 445 -33.39 -5.64 -19.23
N GLY A 446 -34.72 -5.74 -19.31
CA GLY A 446 -35.43 -6.74 -20.12
C GLY A 446 -35.52 -8.14 -19.51
N ARG A 447 -34.97 -8.37 -18.30
CA ARG A 447 -35.02 -9.64 -17.58
C ARG A 447 -35.66 -9.51 -16.19
N ASP A 448 -35.27 -8.48 -15.44
CA ASP A 448 -35.89 -8.13 -14.16
C ASP A 448 -37.06 -7.17 -14.42
N ALA A 449 -38.27 -7.57 -14.03
CA ALA A 449 -39.49 -6.83 -14.35
C ALA A 449 -39.53 -5.46 -13.66
N THR A 450 -39.08 -5.36 -12.41
CA THR A 450 -39.08 -4.10 -11.65
C THR A 450 -38.08 -3.11 -12.23
N LEU A 451 -36.85 -3.54 -12.52
CA LEU A 451 -35.83 -2.68 -13.12
C LEU A 451 -36.23 -2.24 -14.53
N THR A 452 -36.82 -3.15 -15.31
CA THR A 452 -37.35 -2.82 -16.64
C THR A 452 -38.41 -1.73 -16.53
N ALA A 453 -39.38 -1.88 -15.61
CA ALA A 453 -40.39 -0.86 -15.38
C ALA A 453 -39.81 0.48 -14.91
N ILE A 454 -38.75 0.48 -14.09
CA ILE A 454 -38.01 1.68 -13.69
C ILE A 454 -37.42 2.36 -14.93
N LEU A 455 -36.62 1.65 -15.73
CA LEU A 455 -35.97 2.20 -16.91
C LEU A 455 -36.92 2.56 -18.05
N ASP A 456 -38.11 1.98 -18.10
CA ASP A 456 -39.17 2.37 -19.05
C ASP A 456 -39.84 3.69 -18.65
N ASN A 457 -39.76 4.09 -17.38
CA ASN A 457 -40.42 5.29 -16.87
C ASN A 457 -39.45 6.41 -16.47
N MET A 458 -38.17 6.08 -16.23
CA MET A 458 -37.17 6.98 -15.68
C MET A 458 -35.79 6.74 -16.31
N ASP A 459 -34.96 7.78 -16.30
CA ASP A 459 -33.53 7.68 -16.60
C ASP A 459 -32.75 7.47 -15.29
N ILE A 460 -31.68 6.66 -15.33
CA ILE A 460 -30.72 6.54 -14.21
C ILE A 460 -29.40 7.18 -14.63
N PHE A 461 -28.88 8.08 -13.80
CA PHE A 461 -27.56 8.69 -13.94
C PHE A 461 -26.65 8.16 -12.84
N LEU A 462 -25.54 7.54 -13.22
CA LEU A 462 -24.59 6.93 -12.31
C LEU A 462 -23.20 7.52 -12.51
N GLU A 463 -22.71 8.26 -11.51
CA GLU A 463 -21.34 8.76 -11.45
C GLU A 463 -20.51 7.85 -10.53
N ILE A 464 -19.64 7.02 -11.11
CA ILE A 464 -18.91 5.99 -10.36
C ILE A 464 -17.76 6.60 -9.53
N VAL A 465 -17.09 7.63 -10.05
CA VAL A 465 -15.94 8.24 -9.38
C VAL A 465 -16.14 9.76 -9.34
N THR A 466 -16.91 10.24 -8.37
CA THR A 466 -17.18 11.68 -8.19
C THR A 466 -15.92 12.49 -7.84
N ASN A 467 -14.93 11.89 -7.20
CA ASN A 467 -13.66 12.53 -6.85
C ASN A 467 -12.47 11.82 -7.53
N PRO A 468 -12.27 12.01 -8.85
CA PRO A 468 -11.26 11.27 -9.59
C PRO A 468 -9.82 11.63 -9.18
N ASP A 469 -9.57 12.88 -8.79
CA ASP A 469 -8.22 13.33 -8.37
C ASP A 469 -7.85 12.73 -7.03
N GLY A 470 -8.76 12.82 -6.05
CA GLY A 470 -8.59 12.16 -4.77
C GLY A 470 -8.46 10.65 -4.95
N TYR A 471 -9.30 10.03 -5.78
CA TYR A 471 -9.25 8.59 -6.02
C TYR A 471 -7.91 8.19 -6.61
N TYR A 472 -7.41 8.89 -7.63
CA TYR A 472 -6.06 8.68 -8.15
C TYR A 472 -4.99 8.82 -7.06
N TYR A 473 -5.09 9.85 -6.22
CA TYR A 473 -4.15 10.07 -5.12
C TYR A 473 -4.15 8.93 -4.09
N THR A 474 -5.29 8.27 -3.85
CA THR A 474 -5.34 7.10 -2.95
C THR A 474 -4.62 5.86 -3.48
N HIS A 475 -4.48 5.73 -4.81
CA HIS A 475 -3.75 4.60 -5.40
C HIS A 475 -2.23 4.85 -5.44
N ASN A 476 -1.84 6.11 -5.60
CA ASN A 476 -0.47 6.47 -5.93
C ASN A 476 0.31 7.08 -4.77
N THR A 477 -0.36 7.79 -3.86
CA THR A 477 0.33 8.57 -2.82
C THR A 477 -0.19 8.26 -1.41
N ASN A 478 -1.48 8.51 -1.11
CA ASN A 478 -2.02 8.36 0.24
C ASN A 478 -3.37 7.66 0.22
N ARG A 479 -3.39 6.37 0.58
CA ARG A 479 -4.58 5.52 0.61
C ARG A 479 -5.70 6.00 1.53
N MET A 480 -5.38 6.83 2.53
CA MET A 480 -6.35 7.41 3.48
C MET A 480 -6.82 8.81 3.08
N TRP A 481 -6.46 9.30 1.89
CA TRP A 481 -6.93 10.60 1.41
C TRP A 481 -8.45 10.61 1.18
N ARG A 482 -9.11 11.68 1.63
CA ARG A 482 -10.57 11.84 1.59
C ARG A 482 -11.01 12.92 0.59
N LYS A 483 -10.36 14.08 0.66
CA LYS A 483 -10.76 15.36 0.06
C LYS A 483 -10.52 15.43 -1.47
N SER A 484 -10.88 16.55 -2.09
CA SER A 484 -10.39 16.93 -3.44
C SER A 484 -8.87 17.14 -3.42
N ARG A 485 -8.27 17.52 -4.57
CA ARG A 485 -6.83 17.81 -4.69
C ARG A 485 -6.50 19.27 -4.99
N LYS A 486 -7.50 20.15 -4.95
CA LYS A 486 -7.31 21.59 -5.16
C LYS A 486 -6.48 22.23 -4.05
N PRO A 487 -5.34 22.89 -4.35
CA PRO A 487 -4.56 23.64 -3.38
C PRO A 487 -5.35 24.80 -2.76
N ASN A 488 -5.13 25.05 -1.48
CA ASN A 488 -5.78 26.14 -0.74
C ASN A 488 -4.82 27.34 -0.61
N PRO A 489 -5.09 28.49 -1.27
CA PRO A 489 -4.20 29.65 -1.20
C PRO A 489 -3.95 30.11 0.24
N GLY A 490 -2.68 30.28 0.61
CA GLY A 490 -2.29 30.68 1.97
C GLY A 490 -2.24 29.54 3.00
N SER A 491 -2.42 28.28 2.57
CA SER A 491 -2.23 27.08 3.40
C SER A 491 -1.28 26.10 2.71
N SER A 492 -0.58 25.29 3.51
CA SER A 492 0.20 24.14 3.03
C SER A 492 -0.66 22.89 2.76
N CYS A 493 -1.95 22.93 3.11
CA CYS A 493 -2.85 21.79 3.02
C CYS A 493 -3.73 21.87 1.77
N ASP A 494 -3.76 20.77 1.01
CA ASP A 494 -4.60 20.64 -0.17
C ASP A 494 -5.99 20.10 0.16
N GLY A 495 -6.93 20.40 -0.73
CA GLY A 495 -8.22 19.75 -0.84
C GLY A 495 -9.30 20.30 0.07
N THR A 496 -10.53 20.15 -0.39
CA THR A 496 -11.79 20.45 0.30
C THR A 496 -12.57 19.14 0.49
N ASP A 497 -13.28 19.00 1.61
CA ASP A 497 -14.26 17.93 1.77
C ASP A 497 -15.45 18.22 0.83
N LEU A 498 -15.55 17.43 -0.24
CA LEU A 498 -16.58 17.59 -1.25
C LEU A 498 -17.99 17.45 -0.65
N ASN A 499 -18.17 16.65 0.41
CA ASN A 499 -19.44 16.52 1.12
C ASN A 499 -19.55 17.52 2.30
N ARG A 500 -18.83 18.64 2.25
CA ARG A 500 -19.06 19.86 3.07
C ARG A 500 -19.19 21.12 2.20
N ASN A 501 -19.08 20.98 0.89
CA ASN A 501 -18.98 22.08 -0.06
C ASN A 501 -20.32 22.45 -0.72
N TRP A 502 -21.45 21.93 -0.24
CA TRP A 502 -22.76 22.20 -0.82
C TRP A 502 -23.48 23.39 -0.15
N ASP A 503 -24.32 24.11 -0.90
CA ASP A 503 -25.08 25.26 -0.41
C ASP A 503 -26.32 24.84 0.40
N ALA A 504 -26.10 24.08 1.48
CA ALA A 504 -27.13 23.62 2.41
C ALA A 504 -26.60 23.70 3.83
N GLY A 505 -26.92 24.81 4.52
CA GLY A 505 -26.30 25.11 5.81
C GLY A 505 -24.79 25.34 5.72
N PHE A 506 -24.26 25.71 4.54
CA PHE A 506 -22.83 25.91 4.31
C PHE A 506 -22.20 26.78 5.40
N GLY A 507 -21.14 26.28 6.00
CA GLY A 507 -20.38 26.99 7.01
C GLY A 507 -21.02 27.12 8.40
N THR A 508 -22.16 26.46 8.63
CA THR A 508 -22.69 26.22 9.98
C THR A 508 -21.96 25.04 10.66
N ALA A 509 -22.29 24.75 11.91
CA ALA A 509 -21.66 23.66 12.67
C ALA A 509 -21.76 22.30 11.95
N GLY A 510 -20.71 21.48 12.05
CA GLY A 510 -20.60 20.19 11.32
C GLY A 510 -19.64 20.22 10.13
N SER A 511 -18.90 21.32 9.96
CA SER A 511 -17.78 21.46 9.03
C SER A 511 -16.69 22.36 9.61
N SER A 512 -15.47 22.23 9.10
CA SER A 512 -14.32 23.03 9.54
C SER A 512 -14.00 24.16 8.56
N SER A 513 -13.47 25.27 9.09
CA SER A 513 -12.89 26.35 8.30
C SER A 513 -11.36 26.26 8.17
N ASN A 514 -10.71 25.30 8.85
CA ASN A 514 -9.27 25.06 8.74
C ASN A 514 -8.98 24.23 7.47
N PRO A 515 -8.19 24.71 6.49
CA PRO A 515 -7.85 23.97 5.27
C PRO A 515 -7.15 22.62 5.51
N CYS A 516 -6.51 22.43 6.66
CA CYS A 516 -5.85 21.18 7.03
C CYS A 516 -6.79 20.12 7.60
N ASP A 517 -8.00 20.51 7.98
CA ASP A 517 -9.01 19.61 8.53
C ASP A 517 -9.57 18.69 7.44
N GLN A 518 -9.90 17.44 7.83
CA GLN A 518 -10.53 16.47 6.94
C GLN A 518 -11.96 16.85 6.54
N THR A 519 -12.60 17.73 7.31
CA THR A 519 -13.95 18.26 7.10
C THR A 519 -13.94 19.71 6.62
N TYR A 520 -12.81 20.18 6.08
CA TYR A 520 -12.69 21.53 5.53
C TYR A 520 -13.75 21.79 4.47
N ARG A 521 -14.60 22.79 4.69
CA ARG A 521 -15.74 23.11 3.80
C ARG A 521 -15.37 23.81 2.50
N GLY A 522 -14.14 24.30 2.37
CA GLY A 522 -13.75 25.17 1.26
C GLY A 522 -14.04 26.65 1.55
N PRO A 523 -13.57 27.55 0.67
CA PRO A 523 -13.72 28.99 0.87
C PRO A 523 -15.16 29.50 0.66
N LYS A 524 -15.98 28.78 -0.12
CA LYS A 524 -17.39 29.09 -0.38
C LYS A 524 -18.12 27.83 -0.87
N ALA A 525 -19.44 27.81 -0.79
CA ALA A 525 -20.23 26.73 -1.38
C ALA A 525 -19.95 26.60 -2.88
N HIS A 526 -19.88 25.35 -3.35
CA HIS A 526 -19.62 24.96 -4.73
C HIS A 526 -18.29 25.51 -5.27
N SER A 527 -17.27 25.59 -4.41
CA SER A 527 -15.92 26.01 -4.81
C SER A 527 -15.16 24.96 -5.60
N GLU A 528 -15.52 23.69 -5.45
CA GLU A 528 -14.85 22.54 -6.06
C GLU A 528 -15.51 22.21 -7.41
N SER A 529 -14.72 21.96 -8.45
CA SER A 529 -15.27 21.74 -9.80
C SER A 529 -16.11 20.47 -9.84
N GLU A 530 -15.69 19.43 -9.10
CA GLU A 530 -16.41 18.17 -8.93
C GLU A 530 -17.84 18.39 -8.41
N VAL A 531 -17.99 19.21 -7.36
CA VAL A 531 -19.31 19.55 -6.79
C VAL A 531 -20.09 20.47 -7.73
N LYS A 532 -19.41 21.45 -8.32
CA LYS A 532 -20.04 22.43 -9.20
C LYS A 532 -20.66 21.75 -10.44
N SER A 533 -20.00 20.75 -11.01
CA SER A 533 -20.49 20.00 -12.16
C SER A 533 -21.80 19.26 -11.85
N ILE A 534 -21.92 18.64 -10.69
CA ILE A 534 -23.17 17.99 -10.27
C ILE A 534 -24.27 19.03 -10.03
N VAL A 535 -23.92 20.17 -9.43
CA VAL A 535 -24.87 21.28 -9.22
C VAL A 535 -25.42 21.80 -10.55
N ASP A 536 -24.55 22.03 -11.52
CA ASP A 536 -24.93 22.51 -12.85
C ASP A 536 -25.75 21.45 -13.60
N PHE A 537 -25.40 20.16 -13.47
CA PHE A 537 -26.18 19.05 -14.03
C PHE A 537 -27.59 18.99 -13.44
N VAL A 538 -27.73 18.97 -12.11
CA VAL A 538 -29.03 18.89 -11.44
C VAL A 538 -29.93 20.07 -11.83
N LYS A 539 -29.36 21.29 -11.84
CA LYS A 539 -30.10 22.51 -12.22
C LYS A 539 -30.50 22.52 -13.70
N SER A 540 -29.62 22.09 -14.58
CA SER A 540 -29.89 22.06 -16.03
C SER A 540 -30.88 20.95 -16.42
N HIS A 541 -30.80 19.78 -15.77
CA HIS A 541 -31.74 18.70 -16.00
C HIS A 541 -33.14 19.04 -15.46
N GLY A 542 -33.25 19.55 -14.22
CA GLY A 542 -34.50 20.05 -13.64
C GLY A 542 -35.62 19.03 -13.42
N ASN A 543 -35.40 17.74 -13.67
CA ASN A 543 -36.45 16.70 -13.54
C ASN A 543 -35.95 15.44 -12.80
N LEU A 544 -34.94 15.60 -11.94
CA LEU A 544 -34.51 14.54 -11.03
C LEU A 544 -35.52 14.35 -9.90
N LYS A 545 -35.82 13.09 -9.56
CA LYS A 545 -36.83 12.70 -8.56
C LYS A 545 -36.22 12.01 -7.34
N ALA A 546 -35.07 11.36 -7.51
CA ALA A 546 -34.26 10.82 -6.44
C ALA A 546 -32.78 11.19 -6.62
N PHE A 547 -32.08 11.35 -5.50
CA PHE A 547 -30.65 11.62 -5.44
C PHE A 547 -30.02 10.73 -4.36
N ILE A 548 -29.10 9.86 -4.74
CA ILE A 548 -28.53 8.86 -3.84
C ILE A 548 -27.00 9.02 -3.80
N ASP A 549 -26.48 9.44 -2.64
CA ASP A 549 -25.04 9.64 -2.40
C ASP A 549 -24.47 8.48 -1.58
N ILE A 550 -23.57 7.68 -2.17
CA ILE A 550 -23.10 6.43 -1.58
C ILE A 550 -21.68 6.57 -1.02
N HIS A 551 -21.58 6.34 0.29
CA HIS A 551 -20.41 6.40 1.14
C HIS A 551 -20.05 5.05 1.78
N SER A 552 -18.93 5.03 2.50
CA SER A 552 -18.64 4.02 3.53
C SER A 552 -17.86 4.68 4.65
N TYR A 553 -17.89 4.20 5.89
CA TYR A 553 -18.52 2.99 6.38
C TYR A 553 -19.45 3.33 7.55
N SER A 554 -20.37 2.42 7.87
CA SER A 554 -21.08 2.32 9.17
C SER A 554 -22.40 1.55 9.07
N GLN A 555 -22.79 1.09 7.88
CA GLN A 555 -24.06 0.40 7.62
C GLN A 555 -25.27 1.28 7.99
N ARG A 556 -25.47 2.38 7.25
CA ARG A 556 -26.58 3.32 7.46
C ARG A 556 -27.27 3.69 6.14
N ILE A 557 -28.58 3.91 6.18
CA ILE A 557 -29.33 4.61 5.12
C ILE A 557 -29.97 5.83 5.75
N MET A 558 -29.56 7.01 5.34
CA MET A 558 -29.98 8.26 5.97
C MET A 558 -30.62 9.21 4.96
N TYR A 559 -31.45 10.11 5.46
CA TYR A 559 -32.14 11.14 4.68
C TYR A 559 -31.97 12.52 5.35
N PRO A 560 -32.37 13.63 4.72
CA PRO A 560 -32.22 14.97 5.30
C PRO A 560 -32.96 15.17 6.63
N TYR A 561 -32.53 16.09 7.50
CA TYR A 561 -31.38 16.96 7.34
C TYR A 561 -30.16 16.49 8.15
N GLY A 562 -28.97 16.92 7.74
CA GLY A 562 -27.72 16.85 8.51
C GLY A 562 -27.36 18.16 9.21
N TYR A 563 -27.63 19.31 8.59
CA TYR A 563 -27.21 20.62 9.14
C TYR A 563 -28.14 21.15 10.26
N THR A 564 -29.35 20.59 10.39
CA THR A 564 -30.36 21.03 11.36
C THR A 564 -31.10 19.87 12.01
N ALA A 565 -31.54 20.08 13.25
CA ALA A 565 -32.43 19.16 13.97
C ALA A 565 -33.90 19.27 13.53
N THR A 566 -34.25 20.29 12.76
CA THR A 566 -35.60 20.43 12.21
C THR A 566 -35.87 19.28 11.21
N PRO A 567 -36.92 18.48 11.43
CA PRO A 567 -37.41 17.49 10.47
C PRO A 567 -37.60 18.05 9.06
N CYS A 568 -37.28 17.26 8.04
CA CYS A 568 -37.70 17.57 6.68
C CYS A 568 -39.23 17.37 6.53
N LYS A 569 -39.87 18.14 5.65
CA LYS A 569 -41.34 18.08 5.45
C LYS A 569 -41.85 16.66 5.12
N ASP A 570 -41.05 15.86 4.42
CA ASP A 570 -41.39 14.52 3.95
C ASP A 570 -40.86 13.41 4.89
N GLN A 571 -40.44 13.75 6.12
CA GLN A 571 -39.72 12.82 7.03
C GLN A 571 -40.41 11.47 7.18
N ARG A 572 -41.75 11.44 7.35
CA ARG A 572 -42.47 10.18 7.56
C ARG A 572 -42.26 9.22 6.40
N GLU A 573 -42.47 9.69 5.18
CA GLU A 573 -42.33 8.87 3.99
C GLU A 573 -40.88 8.46 3.74
N LEU A 574 -39.93 9.38 3.95
CA LEU A 574 -38.52 9.05 3.80
C LEU A 574 -38.05 8.02 4.83
N HIS A 575 -38.56 8.12 6.06
CA HIS A 575 -38.25 7.18 7.14
C HIS A 575 -38.85 5.79 6.90
N ASP A 576 -40.09 5.72 6.40
CA ASP A 576 -40.75 4.47 6.06
C ASP A 576 -40.07 3.77 4.87
N LEU A 577 -39.67 4.53 3.85
CA LEU A 577 -38.94 3.99 2.70
C LEU A 577 -37.52 3.55 3.09
N ALA A 578 -36.79 4.30 3.92
CA ALA A 578 -35.49 3.86 4.44
C ALA A 578 -35.60 2.55 5.23
N ARG A 579 -36.65 2.40 6.05
CA ARG A 579 -36.93 1.15 6.77
C ARG A 579 -37.19 -0.02 5.83
N LYS A 580 -37.98 0.19 4.78
CA LYS A 580 -38.19 -0.83 3.75
C LYS A 580 -36.87 -1.21 3.08
N ALA A 581 -36.09 -0.21 2.65
CA ALA A 581 -34.83 -0.42 1.98
C ALA A 581 -33.83 -1.24 2.81
N ILE A 582 -33.67 -0.94 4.12
CA ILE A 582 -32.80 -1.75 4.98
C ILE A 582 -33.36 -3.15 5.27
N THR A 583 -34.69 -3.31 5.27
CA THR A 583 -35.33 -4.62 5.46
C THR A 583 -35.05 -5.50 4.26
N ASP A 584 -35.22 -4.96 3.05
CA ASP A 584 -34.95 -5.66 1.79
C ASP A 584 -33.46 -6.00 1.67
N LEU A 585 -32.55 -5.07 2.01
CA LEU A 585 -31.11 -5.30 2.06
C LEU A 585 -30.75 -6.48 2.98
N ALA A 586 -31.32 -6.51 4.19
CA ALA A 586 -31.01 -7.53 5.19
C ALA A 586 -31.43 -8.94 4.76
N THR A 587 -32.36 -9.10 3.81
CA THR A 587 -32.82 -10.41 3.35
C THR A 587 -31.72 -11.27 2.73
N LEU A 588 -30.66 -10.65 2.18
CA LEU A 588 -29.65 -11.38 1.43
C LEU A 588 -28.57 -11.99 2.32
N TYR A 589 -28.06 -11.23 3.30
CA TYR A 589 -26.94 -11.66 4.15
C TYR A 589 -27.16 -11.39 5.65
N GLY A 590 -28.33 -10.89 6.07
CA GLY A 590 -28.61 -10.53 7.46
C GLY A 590 -27.88 -9.27 7.94
N THR A 591 -27.34 -8.47 7.03
CA THR A 591 -26.56 -7.28 7.36
C THR A 591 -27.45 -6.21 7.97
N SER A 592 -27.16 -5.82 9.22
CA SER A 592 -27.97 -4.86 9.95
C SER A 592 -27.54 -3.43 9.63
N TYR A 593 -28.45 -2.65 9.04
CA TYR A 593 -28.28 -1.21 8.82
C TYR A 593 -29.09 -0.40 9.82
N ARG A 594 -28.60 0.79 10.20
CA ARG A 594 -29.38 1.82 10.89
C ARG A 594 -29.98 2.81 9.88
N TYR A 595 -31.03 3.53 10.27
CA TYR A 595 -31.66 4.50 9.39
C TYR A 595 -32.31 5.66 10.17
N GLY A 596 -32.45 6.81 9.51
CA GLY A 596 -33.01 8.03 10.09
C GLY A 596 -32.48 9.29 9.41
N SER A 597 -32.71 10.47 10.01
CA SER A 597 -32.09 11.69 9.49
C SER A 597 -30.60 11.70 9.77
N VAL A 598 -29.78 12.32 8.91
CA VAL A 598 -28.32 12.42 9.13
C VAL A 598 -28.00 12.99 10.51
N MET A 599 -28.68 14.08 10.89
CA MET A 599 -28.48 14.77 12.17
C MET A 599 -28.65 13.87 13.40
N THR A 600 -29.57 12.90 13.35
CA THR A 600 -29.89 12.03 14.50
C THR A 600 -29.25 10.65 14.41
N THR A 601 -28.86 10.25 13.19
CA THR A 601 -28.38 8.90 12.94
C THR A 601 -26.87 8.84 13.00
N ILE A 602 -26.14 9.82 12.47
CA ILE A 602 -24.67 9.80 12.44
C ILE A 602 -24.05 10.97 13.20
N TYR A 603 -24.24 12.22 12.80
CA TYR A 603 -23.78 13.41 13.51
C TYR A 603 -24.25 14.63 12.73
N ARG A 604 -24.17 15.81 13.37
CA ARG A 604 -24.40 17.08 12.67
C ARG A 604 -23.34 17.27 11.58
N ALA A 605 -23.77 17.41 10.33
CA ALA A 605 -22.91 17.68 9.19
C ALA A 605 -23.52 18.79 8.34
N SER A 606 -22.74 19.81 8.00
CA SER A 606 -23.22 20.96 7.23
C SER A 606 -22.64 20.98 5.82
N GLY A 607 -23.40 21.51 4.87
CA GLY A 607 -22.99 21.58 3.47
C GLY A 607 -22.90 20.22 2.79
N ILE A 608 -23.80 19.29 3.12
CA ILE A 608 -23.81 17.93 2.56
C ILE A 608 -24.70 17.80 1.31
N THR A 609 -24.38 16.82 0.45
CA THR A 609 -25.02 16.58 -0.86
C THR A 609 -26.54 16.41 -0.76
N ILE A 610 -27.01 15.58 0.17
CA ILE A 610 -28.43 15.19 0.22
C ILE A 610 -29.33 16.27 0.82
N ASP A 611 -28.79 17.13 1.68
CA ASP A 611 -29.51 18.30 2.19
C ASP A 611 -29.71 19.32 1.08
N TRP A 612 -28.68 19.52 0.24
CA TRP A 612 -28.76 20.41 -0.91
C TRP A 612 -29.74 19.91 -1.97
N SER A 613 -29.64 18.65 -2.39
CA SER A 613 -30.53 18.07 -3.41
C SER A 613 -32.00 18.08 -2.97
N TYR A 614 -32.26 17.81 -1.68
CA TYR A 614 -33.60 17.91 -1.13
C TYR A 614 -34.12 19.35 -1.12
N ASN A 615 -33.26 20.32 -0.78
CA ASN A 615 -33.61 21.75 -0.88
C ASN A 615 -33.83 22.21 -2.34
N GLN A 616 -33.29 21.51 -3.34
CA GLN A 616 -33.63 21.74 -4.76
C GLN A 616 -34.98 21.12 -5.18
N GLY A 617 -35.70 20.44 -4.27
CA GLY A 617 -36.98 19.81 -4.55
C GLY A 617 -36.89 18.34 -4.98
N ILE A 618 -35.71 17.72 -4.92
CA ILE A 618 -35.56 16.28 -5.16
C ILE A 618 -35.97 15.55 -3.89
N LYS A 619 -37.22 15.09 -3.83
CA LYS A 619 -37.83 14.54 -2.62
C LYS A 619 -37.07 13.34 -2.05
N TYR A 620 -36.71 12.37 -2.89
CA TYR A 620 -36.08 11.13 -2.45
C TYR A 620 -34.55 11.27 -2.45
N SER A 621 -34.05 12.12 -1.55
CA SER A 621 -32.62 12.29 -1.29
C SER A 621 -32.16 11.37 -0.17
N TYR A 622 -31.23 10.46 -0.45
CA TYR A 622 -30.70 9.50 0.51
C TYR A 622 -29.18 9.44 0.46
N THR A 623 -28.57 9.15 1.60
CA THR A 623 -27.16 8.78 1.67
C THR A 623 -27.01 7.38 2.25
N PHE A 624 -26.11 6.61 1.68
CA PHE A 624 -25.77 5.26 2.12
C PHE A 624 -24.39 5.30 2.76
N GLU A 625 -24.24 4.70 3.94
CA GLU A 625 -22.95 4.32 4.48
C GLU A 625 -22.85 2.80 4.39
N LEU A 626 -22.04 2.29 3.47
CA LEU A 626 -21.91 0.86 3.21
C LEU A 626 -21.17 0.12 4.35
N ARG A 627 -20.85 -1.16 4.11
CA ARG A 627 -20.05 -1.96 5.04
C ARG A 627 -18.68 -1.32 5.32
N ASP A 628 -18.07 -1.60 6.46
CA ASP A 628 -18.58 -2.39 7.60
C ASP A 628 -18.95 -1.48 8.79
N THR A 629 -18.90 -2.00 10.02
CA THR A 629 -19.10 -1.22 11.24
C THR A 629 -17.77 -0.90 11.95
N GLY A 630 -16.66 -0.93 11.20
CA GLY A 630 -15.35 -0.44 11.60
C GLY A 630 -14.25 -1.49 11.72
N ARG A 631 -14.54 -2.80 11.70
CA ARG A 631 -13.50 -3.85 11.78
C ARG A 631 -12.42 -3.65 10.70
N TYR A 632 -12.86 -3.26 9.51
CA TYR A 632 -12.01 -2.92 8.37
C TYR A 632 -12.10 -1.44 8.02
N GLY A 633 -13.24 -0.79 8.28
CA GLY A 633 -13.48 0.59 7.91
C GLY A 633 -13.29 0.79 6.41
N PHE A 634 -12.41 1.71 6.02
CA PHE A 634 -12.12 2.04 4.63
C PHE A 634 -11.30 0.98 3.86
N ILE A 635 -10.78 -0.06 4.53
CA ILE A 635 -9.95 -1.12 3.93
C ILE A 635 -10.74 -2.44 3.91
N LEU A 636 -11.99 -2.36 3.46
CA LEU A 636 -12.87 -3.52 3.38
C LEU A 636 -12.29 -4.56 2.41
N PRO A 637 -12.14 -5.84 2.80
CA PRO A 637 -11.52 -6.86 1.95
C PRO A 637 -12.23 -7.04 0.62
N ALA A 638 -11.48 -7.34 -0.46
CA ALA A 638 -12.04 -7.44 -1.80
C ALA A 638 -13.15 -8.50 -1.95
N ASN A 639 -13.10 -9.58 -1.13
CA ASN A 639 -14.14 -10.61 -1.11
C ASN A 639 -15.48 -10.13 -0.55
N GLN A 640 -15.55 -8.94 0.05
CA GLN A 640 -16.77 -8.28 0.51
C GLN A 640 -17.38 -7.35 -0.54
N ILE A 641 -16.71 -7.10 -1.68
CA ILE A 641 -17.22 -6.20 -2.73
C ILE A 641 -18.57 -6.72 -3.27
N LEU A 642 -18.61 -7.96 -3.75
CA LEU A 642 -19.83 -8.53 -4.32
C LEU A 642 -20.96 -8.68 -3.29
N PRO A 643 -20.72 -9.16 -2.05
CA PRO A 643 -21.75 -9.14 -1.01
C PRO A 643 -22.32 -7.73 -0.76
N THR A 644 -21.46 -6.73 -0.59
CA THR A 644 -21.88 -5.35 -0.30
C THR A 644 -22.69 -4.76 -1.45
N ALA A 645 -22.23 -4.93 -2.69
CA ALA A 645 -22.94 -4.42 -3.86
C ALA A 645 -24.31 -5.11 -4.04
N LYS A 646 -24.38 -6.43 -3.88
CA LYS A 646 -25.64 -7.18 -4.06
C LYS A 646 -26.71 -6.80 -3.05
N GLU A 647 -26.36 -6.62 -1.77
CA GLU A 647 -27.34 -6.25 -0.75
C GLU A 647 -27.74 -4.77 -0.88
N ALA A 648 -26.79 -3.87 -1.16
CA ALA A 648 -27.08 -2.45 -1.39
C ALA A 648 -28.00 -2.26 -2.61
N TRP A 649 -27.88 -3.11 -3.63
CA TRP A 649 -28.78 -3.10 -4.78
C TRP A 649 -30.24 -3.35 -4.44
N LEU A 650 -30.54 -4.20 -3.44
CA LEU A 650 -31.92 -4.43 -3.01
C LEU A 650 -32.51 -3.17 -2.38
N ALA A 651 -31.74 -2.46 -1.55
CA ALA A 651 -32.14 -1.17 -1.01
C ALA A 651 -32.30 -0.10 -2.10
N LEU A 652 -31.39 -0.03 -3.07
CA LEU A 652 -31.50 0.89 -4.22
C LEU A 652 -32.77 0.60 -5.01
N MET A 653 -33.05 -0.66 -5.35
CA MET A 653 -34.25 -1.07 -6.06
C MET A 653 -35.53 -0.64 -5.33
N ALA A 654 -35.59 -0.80 -4.00
CA ALA A 654 -36.73 -0.35 -3.22
C ALA A 654 -36.96 1.17 -3.33
N ILE A 655 -35.89 1.98 -3.29
CA ILE A 655 -35.97 3.44 -3.43
C ILE A 655 -36.37 3.82 -4.86
N MET A 656 -35.76 3.20 -5.87
CA MET A 656 -36.03 3.50 -7.28
C MET A 656 -37.47 3.11 -7.68
N GLU A 657 -37.96 1.96 -7.23
CA GLU A 657 -39.34 1.51 -7.45
C GLU A 657 -40.34 2.48 -6.80
N HIS A 658 -40.10 2.85 -5.53
CA HIS A 658 -40.95 3.83 -4.83
C HIS A 658 -40.95 5.19 -5.55
N THR A 659 -39.78 5.61 -6.05
CA THR A 659 -39.64 6.87 -6.79
C THR A 659 -40.49 6.84 -8.07
N LYS A 660 -40.41 5.75 -8.85
CA LYS A 660 -41.22 5.55 -10.07
C LYS A 660 -42.71 5.70 -9.79
N ASP A 661 -43.18 5.10 -8.70
CA ASP A 661 -44.62 5.03 -8.38
C ASP A 661 -45.19 6.31 -7.78
N ASN A 662 -44.35 7.17 -7.19
CA ASN A 662 -44.82 8.30 -6.38
C ASN A 662 -44.37 9.69 -6.89
N THR A 663 -43.84 9.80 -8.11
CA THR A 663 -43.37 11.07 -8.70
C THR A 663 -43.96 11.44 -10.06
N ASN A 664 -45.23 11.09 -10.30
CA ASN A 664 -45.93 11.45 -11.55
C ASN A 664 -46.09 12.96 -11.74
#